data_AF-A0A9K3JFG8-F1
#
_entry.id   AF-A0A9K3JFG8-F1
#
_cell.length_a   1.000
_cell.length_b   1.000
_cell.length_c   1.000
_cell.angle_alpha   90.00
_cell.angle_beta   90.00
_cell.angle_gamma   90.00
#
_symmetry.space_group_name_H-M   'P 1'
#
loop_
_entity.id
_entity.type
_entity.pdbx_description
1 polymer ?
#
loop_
_entity_poly.entity_id
_entity_poly.type
_entity_poly.pdbx_seq_one_letter_code
_entity_poly.pdbx_strand_id
1 'polypeptide(L)'
;MNLEGGNVEFLWSSEEIMSRPHEYWPIVTDIARRNKLPRITRCCQIMGRKEQDELTGGQIFYPCMQCADIFFLKADICQLGMDQRKVNVLAREYCDDIKRKNKPIILSHHMLPGLLEGQEKMAKSNPNSAIFMEDEEAVVNLKIQNTYCPPNFVDRNPCLEYIKYIVLPWFKEFKVEQKTKNGEKTYTSFDEISADYVKGDLQPADIKPALAKALNRILQPVRDHFKNDETAKALFQAVKGFEAAKLPNHISNEQDKRSLLMENPIEKEVESLFLKAEDESASSNSSNAQMSVEERFRIVRSIGEECIQEEELLNLLTKKPQPICYDGFEPSGRMHIAQGVMKTINVNKLTSAGCKVKIWIADWFAQLNNKMGGDLNKIQVVGRYLIEIWKATGMNLENVEFIWSSEEINSRAHEYWPIVMDIARRNKLPRIMRCCQIMGRTDQDELTAAQIFYPCMQCADIFFLKADICQLGMDQRKVNVLAREYCDDTKRKNKPIILSHHMLPGLLQGQEKMSKSDPNSAIFMEDEEADVNSKIKKSYCPPNIVDGNPCLEYLKYVVFPWFNEFKVERKAENGGEKTFTTFEELVSDYEKGDLHPADLKPALSKALNRILQPVRDHFKNDENAKALLKRVKGFKVTK
;
A
#
# COMPACT_ATOMS: atom_id res chain seq x y z
N MET A 1 0.49 -28.90 8.92
CA MET A 1 0.64 -30.36 9.17
C MET A 1 0.27 -30.63 10.62
N ASN A 2 -0.73 -31.50 10.86
CA ASN A 2 -1.03 -31.97 12.21
C ASN A 2 -0.18 -33.20 12.48
N LEU A 3 0.68 -33.15 13.50
CA LEU A 3 1.28 -34.36 14.04
C LEU A 3 0.14 -35.15 14.68
N GLU A 4 -0.13 -36.37 14.21
CA GLU A 4 -1.22 -37.21 14.73
C GLU A 4 -1.10 -37.33 16.27
N GLY A 5 -2.09 -36.77 16.99
CA GLY A 5 -2.16 -36.79 18.46
C GLY A 5 -1.43 -35.68 19.20
N GLY A 6 -0.84 -34.70 18.51
CA GLY A 6 -0.11 -33.58 19.14
C GLY A 6 -0.93 -32.29 19.31
N ASN A 7 -0.66 -31.52 20.36
CA ASN A 7 -1.22 -30.18 20.59
C ASN A 7 -0.43 -29.06 19.85
N VAL A 8 0.20 -29.39 18.71
CA VAL A 8 1.08 -28.46 17.96
C VAL A 8 0.72 -28.48 16.49
N GLU A 9 0.47 -27.29 15.93
CA GLU A 9 0.16 -27.08 14.51
C GLU A 9 1.29 -26.29 13.83
N PHE A 10 1.70 -26.73 12.65
CA PHE A 10 2.60 -26.00 11.77
C PHE A 10 1.80 -25.37 10.63
N LEU A 11 1.74 -24.04 10.62
CA LEU A 11 0.97 -23.23 9.68
C LEU A 11 1.91 -22.40 8.79
N TRP A 12 1.57 -22.31 7.50
CA TRP A 12 2.21 -21.40 6.57
C TRP A 12 1.40 -20.10 6.49
N SER A 13 2.02 -18.98 6.87
CA SER A 13 1.29 -17.70 6.92
C SER A 13 0.69 -17.31 5.58
N SER A 14 1.41 -17.53 4.48
CA SER A 14 0.91 -17.26 3.13
C SER A 14 -0.33 -18.08 2.79
N GLU A 15 -0.33 -19.39 3.09
CA GLU A 15 -1.48 -20.27 2.82
C GLU A 15 -2.69 -19.87 3.66
N GLU A 16 -2.48 -19.64 4.96
CA GLU A 16 -3.54 -19.25 5.89
C GLU A 16 -4.17 -17.90 5.51
N ILE A 17 -3.35 -16.89 5.23
CA ILE A 17 -3.82 -15.56 4.83
C ILE A 17 -4.59 -15.64 3.50
N MET A 18 -4.08 -16.38 2.52
CA MET A 18 -4.71 -16.49 1.20
C MET A 18 -5.97 -17.36 1.20
N SER A 19 -6.15 -18.22 2.20
CA SER A 19 -7.40 -18.96 2.38
C SER A 19 -8.57 -18.05 2.81
N ARG A 20 -8.29 -16.98 3.55
CA ARG A 20 -9.28 -16.07 4.14
C ARG A 20 -8.84 -14.59 4.06
N PRO A 21 -8.57 -14.06 2.85
CA PRO A 21 -8.01 -12.71 2.69
C PRO A 21 -8.98 -11.62 3.15
N HIS A 22 -10.28 -11.85 2.98
CA HIS A 22 -11.36 -10.96 3.41
C HIS A 22 -11.51 -10.86 4.93
N GLU A 23 -10.94 -11.80 5.70
CA GLU A 23 -10.84 -11.70 7.16
C GLU A 23 -9.56 -10.98 7.57
N TYR A 24 -8.44 -11.27 6.90
CA TYR A 24 -7.11 -10.81 7.31
C TYR A 24 -6.83 -9.34 6.99
N TRP A 25 -6.96 -8.94 5.72
CA TRP A 25 -6.52 -7.61 5.26
C TRP A 25 -7.34 -6.44 5.82
N PRO A 26 -8.65 -6.58 6.09
CA PRO A 26 -9.38 -5.56 6.83
C PRO A 26 -8.83 -5.31 8.24
N ILE A 27 -8.32 -6.34 8.94
CA ILE A 27 -7.70 -6.18 10.25
C ILE A 27 -6.38 -5.42 10.11
N VAL A 28 -5.52 -5.81 9.15
CA VAL A 28 -4.23 -5.15 8.91
C VAL A 28 -4.42 -3.67 8.59
N THR A 29 -5.35 -3.35 7.68
CA THR A 29 -5.60 -1.96 7.25
C THR A 29 -6.23 -1.12 8.37
N ASP A 30 -7.11 -1.70 9.20
CA ASP A 30 -7.69 -0.99 10.35
C ASP A 30 -6.67 -0.72 11.46
N ILE A 31 -5.77 -1.67 11.75
CA ILE A 31 -4.62 -1.46 12.65
C ILE A 31 -3.76 -0.30 12.12
N ALA A 32 -3.43 -0.32 10.83
CA ALA A 32 -2.61 0.72 10.21
C ALA A 32 -3.29 2.11 10.24
N ARG A 33 -4.62 2.15 10.09
CA ARG A 33 -5.42 3.39 10.09
C ARG A 33 -5.53 4.04 11.46
N ARG A 34 -5.62 3.24 12.52
CA ARG A 34 -5.75 3.72 13.90
C ARG A 34 -4.43 4.12 14.54
N ASN A 35 -3.32 3.70 13.96
CA ASN A 35 -1.99 3.92 14.53
C ASN A 35 -1.19 4.96 13.75
N LYS A 36 -0.64 5.92 14.51
CA LYS A 36 0.29 6.92 13.98
C LYS A 36 1.59 6.26 13.52
N LEU A 37 2.18 6.80 12.46
CA LEU A 37 3.40 6.27 11.86
C LEU A 37 4.54 6.11 12.90
N PRO A 38 4.81 7.08 13.81
CA PRO A 38 5.83 6.89 14.85
C PRO A 38 5.58 5.69 15.77
N ARG A 39 4.32 5.38 16.08
CA ARG A 39 3.96 4.22 16.91
C ARG A 39 4.32 2.91 16.23
N ILE A 40 4.11 2.81 14.92
CA ILE A 40 4.44 1.64 14.10
C ILE A 40 5.95 1.56 13.83
N THR A 41 6.61 2.69 13.55
CA THR A 41 8.07 2.75 13.42
C THR A 41 8.79 2.21 14.66
N ARG A 42 8.29 2.52 15.87
CA ARG A 42 8.84 1.94 17.11
C ARG A 42 8.71 0.41 17.18
N CYS A 43 7.70 -0.18 16.53
CA CYS A 43 7.56 -1.64 16.44
C CYS A 43 8.54 -2.28 15.47
N CYS A 44 9.22 -1.53 14.59
CA CYS A 44 10.18 -2.12 13.66
C CYS A 44 11.37 -2.82 14.34
N GLN A 45 11.59 -2.58 15.64
CA GLN A 45 12.53 -3.32 16.48
C GLN A 45 12.25 -4.83 16.53
N ILE A 46 11.02 -5.28 16.30
CA ILE A 46 10.69 -6.70 16.21
C ILE A 46 11.42 -7.40 15.05
N MET A 47 11.82 -6.62 14.03
CA MET A 47 12.63 -7.06 12.88
C MET A 47 14.13 -6.74 13.08
N GLY A 48 14.55 -6.35 14.29
CA GLY A 48 15.93 -5.97 14.60
C GLY A 48 16.34 -4.58 14.08
N ARG A 49 15.39 -3.72 13.69
CA ARG A 49 15.68 -2.35 13.23
C ARG A 49 15.80 -1.37 14.40
N LYS A 50 16.72 -0.42 14.29
CA LYS A 50 16.89 0.68 15.23
C LYS A 50 16.06 1.89 14.80
N GLU A 51 15.79 2.82 15.72
CA GLU A 51 14.93 3.99 15.42
C GLU A 51 15.54 4.93 14.37
N GLN A 52 16.87 4.97 14.27
CA GLN A 52 17.61 5.73 13.27
C GLN A 52 17.78 5.02 11.91
N ASP A 53 17.37 3.74 11.80
CA ASP A 53 17.53 3.00 10.55
C ASP A 53 16.60 3.58 9.48
N GLU A 54 17.10 3.70 8.25
CA GLU A 54 16.25 4.08 7.13
C GLU A 54 15.34 2.91 6.74
N LEU A 55 14.04 3.08 6.99
CA LEU A 55 13.03 2.05 6.76
C LEU A 55 12.51 2.02 5.33
N THR A 56 12.06 0.84 4.89
CA THR A 56 11.25 0.66 3.68
C THR A 56 9.75 0.69 4.01
N GLY A 57 8.90 0.87 3.01
CA GLY A 57 7.45 0.71 3.17
C GLY A 57 7.09 -0.66 3.75
N GLY A 58 7.71 -1.73 3.26
CA GLY A 58 7.45 -3.10 3.72
C GLY A 58 7.72 -3.29 5.22
N GLN A 59 8.67 -2.54 5.77
CA GLN A 59 8.97 -2.55 7.20
C GLN A 59 7.92 -1.83 8.05
N ILE A 60 7.12 -0.93 7.46
CA ILE A 60 5.95 -0.35 8.12
C ILE A 60 4.74 -1.30 8.05
N PHE A 61 4.64 -2.10 6.99
CA PHE A 61 3.57 -3.09 6.85
C PHE A 61 3.70 -4.23 7.86
N TYR A 62 4.91 -4.74 8.03
CA TYR A 62 5.17 -5.96 8.80
C TYR A 62 4.63 -5.92 10.26
N PRO A 63 4.85 -4.86 11.07
CA PRO A 63 4.27 -4.81 12.41
C PRO A 63 2.74 -4.79 12.43
N CYS A 64 2.09 -4.23 11.41
CA CYS A 64 0.63 -4.24 11.32
C CYS A 64 0.12 -5.66 11.00
N MET A 65 0.83 -6.38 10.12
CA MET A 65 0.53 -7.78 9.80
C MET A 65 0.72 -8.69 11.01
N GLN A 66 1.87 -8.61 11.69
CA GLN A 66 2.13 -9.44 12.87
C GLN A 66 1.16 -9.14 14.03
N CYS A 67 0.67 -7.88 14.13
CA CYS A 67 -0.41 -7.54 15.04
C CYS A 67 -1.74 -8.18 14.63
N ALA A 68 -2.07 -8.19 13.33
CA ALA A 68 -3.27 -8.84 12.80
C ALA A 68 -3.24 -10.36 13.01
N ASP A 69 -2.08 -11.00 12.88
CA ASP A 69 -1.88 -12.45 13.07
C ASP A 69 -2.43 -12.93 14.43
N ILE A 70 -2.25 -12.14 15.49
CA ILE A 70 -2.73 -12.47 16.84
C ILE A 70 -4.25 -12.66 16.85
N PHE A 71 -4.98 -11.82 16.11
CA PHE A 71 -6.44 -11.88 16.03
C PHE A 71 -6.90 -12.93 15.03
N PHE A 72 -6.20 -13.04 13.90
CA PHE A 72 -6.52 -13.97 12.83
C PHE A 72 -6.33 -15.43 13.24
N LEU A 73 -5.24 -15.73 13.94
CA LEU A 73 -4.97 -17.04 14.53
C LEU A 73 -5.74 -17.29 15.83
N LYS A 74 -6.48 -16.29 16.32
CA LYS A 74 -7.24 -16.34 17.58
C LYS A 74 -6.36 -16.74 18.78
N ALA A 75 -5.13 -16.24 18.82
CA ALA A 75 -4.19 -16.58 19.89
C ALA A 75 -4.63 -15.98 21.24
N ASP A 76 -4.84 -16.84 22.24
CA ASP A 76 -5.10 -16.41 23.63
C ASP A 76 -3.82 -15.95 24.33
N ILE A 77 -2.69 -16.60 24.03
CA ILE A 77 -1.38 -16.34 24.62
C ILE A 77 -0.35 -16.11 23.51
N CYS A 78 0.22 -14.91 23.47
CA CYS A 78 1.36 -14.57 22.63
C CYS A 78 2.66 -14.98 23.34
N GLN A 79 3.13 -16.20 23.06
CA GLN A 79 4.42 -16.71 23.52
C GLN A 79 5.49 -16.42 22.45
N LEU A 80 6.18 -15.30 22.58
CA LEU A 80 7.27 -14.89 21.70
C LEU A 80 8.42 -14.28 22.53
N GLY A 81 9.59 -14.10 21.92
CA GLY A 81 10.73 -13.47 22.60
C GLY A 81 10.43 -12.05 23.11
N MET A 82 11.18 -11.59 24.11
CA MET A 82 11.04 -10.23 24.66
C MET A 82 11.22 -9.12 23.60
N ASP A 83 11.96 -9.37 22.51
CA ASP A 83 12.13 -8.42 21.42
C ASP A 83 10.86 -8.23 20.56
N GLN A 84 9.88 -9.15 20.67
CA GLN A 84 8.57 -9.06 20.02
C GLN A 84 7.53 -8.29 20.86
N ARG A 85 7.88 -7.87 22.09
CA ARG A 85 6.93 -7.25 23.04
C ARG A 85 6.18 -6.06 22.46
N LYS A 86 6.82 -5.22 21.63
CA LYS A 86 6.22 -3.98 21.13
C LYS A 86 4.98 -4.20 20.25
N VAL A 87 4.99 -5.25 19.43
CA VAL A 87 3.81 -5.59 18.59
C VAL A 87 2.74 -6.31 19.41
N ASN A 88 3.12 -7.13 20.38
CA ASN A 88 2.16 -7.74 21.30
C ASN A 88 1.41 -6.67 22.13
N VAL A 89 2.12 -5.63 22.58
CA VAL A 89 1.49 -4.47 23.23
C VAL A 89 0.60 -3.69 22.26
N LEU A 90 1.02 -3.52 21.00
CA LEU A 90 0.19 -2.92 19.96
C LEU A 90 -1.15 -3.66 19.79
N ALA A 91 -1.17 -4.99 19.85
CA ALA A 91 -2.40 -5.77 19.81
C ALA A 91 -3.31 -5.49 21.01
N ARG A 92 -2.74 -5.31 22.20
CA ARG A 92 -3.52 -4.96 23.40
C ARG A 92 -4.10 -3.55 23.33
N GLU A 93 -3.38 -2.61 22.74
CA GLU A 93 -3.85 -1.24 22.45
C GLU A 93 -4.97 -1.28 21.40
N TYR A 94 -4.80 -2.05 20.33
CA TYR A 94 -5.81 -2.24 19.31
C TYR A 94 -7.12 -2.82 19.88
N CYS A 95 -7.05 -3.72 20.87
CA CYS A 95 -8.25 -4.18 21.57
C CYS A 95 -9.04 -3.04 22.22
N ASP A 96 -8.37 -2.02 22.76
CA ASP A 96 -9.05 -0.84 23.33
C ASP A 96 -9.75 -0.03 22.24
N ASP A 97 -9.08 0.17 21.10
CA ASP A 97 -9.61 0.92 19.96
C ASP A 97 -10.88 0.29 19.36
N ILE A 98 -10.96 -1.04 19.36
CA ILE A 98 -12.13 -1.80 18.86
C ILE A 98 -13.07 -2.24 20.00
N LYS A 99 -12.80 -1.83 21.24
CA LYS A 99 -13.60 -2.15 22.44
C LYS A 99 -13.74 -3.67 22.69
N ARG A 100 -12.72 -4.45 22.34
CA ARG A 100 -12.64 -5.89 22.64
C ARG A 100 -12.18 -6.08 24.10
N LYS A 101 -13.04 -6.69 24.91
CA LYS A 101 -12.77 -6.93 26.35
C LYS A 101 -11.62 -7.90 26.60
N ASN A 102 -11.59 -9.01 25.86
CA ASN A 102 -10.59 -10.06 26.05
C ASN A 102 -9.34 -9.74 25.23
N LYS A 103 -8.30 -9.28 25.93
CA LYS A 103 -6.99 -8.98 25.36
C LYS A 103 -6.08 -10.22 25.38
N PRO A 104 -5.24 -10.41 24.35
CA PRO A 104 -4.27 -11.51 24.34
C PRO A 104 -3.29 -11.39 25.51
N ILE A 105 -2.98 -12.51 26.15
CA ILE A 105 -1.98 -12.59 27.22
C ILE A 105 -0.59 -12.52 26.58
N ILE A 106 0.26 -11.61 27.04
CA ILE A 106 1.64 -11.52 26.56
C ILE A 106 2.52 -12.28 27.53
N LEU A 107 3.01 -13.44 27.11
CA LEU A 107 3.92 -14.28 27.89
C LEU A 107 5.28 -14.35 27.17
N SER A 108 6.05 -13.26 27.29
CA SER A 108 7.32 -13.16 26.58
C SER A 108 8.43 -13.96 27.27
N HIS A 109 9.19 -14.75 26.48
CA HIS A 109 10.29 -15.56 26.99
C HIS A 109 11.65 -14.84 26.95
N HIS A 110 12.58 -15.28 27.79
CA HIS A 110 13.94 -14.74 27.92
C HIS A 110 14.72 -14.83 26.60
N MET A 111 15.48 -13.78 26.27
CA MET A 111 16.35 -13.78 25.09
C MET A 111 17.69 -14.43 25.43
N LEU A 112 18.01 -15.55 24.78
CA LEU A 112 19.31 -16.18 24.95
C LEU A 112 20.44 -15.29 24.38
N PRO A 113 21.54 -15.09 25.14
CA PRO A 113 22.65 -14.24 24.72
C PRO A 113 23.45 -14.87 23.58
N GLY A 114 24.21 -14.02 22.88
CA GLY A 114 25.21 -14.51 21.92
C GLY A 114 26.39 -15.14 22.66
N LEU A 115 27.14 -16.02 21.98
CA LEU A 115 28.27 -16.71 22.59
C LEU A 115 29.48 -15.80 22.85
N LEU A 116 29.58 -14.64 22.19
CA LEU A 116 30.76 -13.77 22.27
C LEU A 116 30.50 -12.58 23.22
N GLU A 117 31.58 -11.96 23.67
CA GLU A 117 31.52 -10.82 24.59
C GLU A 117 30.72 -9.65 23.99
N GLY A 118 29.89 -9.01 24.82
CA GLY A 118 29.09 -7.84 24.43
C GLY A 118 27.85 -8.16 23.58
N GLN A 119 27.50 -9.42 23.39
CA GLN A 119 26.33 -9.83 22.60
C GLN A 119 25.10 -10.11 23.47
N GLU A 120 24.14 -9.18 23.44
CA GLU A 120 22.87 -9.33 24.17
C GLU A 120 21.95 -10.42 23.60
N LYS A 121 22.15 -10.82 22.34
CA LYS A 121 21.44 -11.93 21.70
C LYS A 121 22.27 -12.58 20.60
N MET A 122 21.95 -13.84 20.29
CA MET A 122 22.50 -14.56 19.15
C MET A 122 22.24 -13.81 17.84
N ALA A 123 23.24 -13.77 16.94
CA ALA A 123 23.14 -13.09 15.66
C ALA A 123 23.46 -14.04 14.50
N LYS A 124 22.48 -14.29 13.62
CA LYS A 124 22.69 -15.14 12.43
C LYS A 124 23.80 -14.63 11.51
N SER A 125 24.10 -13.32 11.54
CA SER A 125 25.18 -12.71 10.76
C SER A 125 26.58 -13.10 11.23
N ASN A 126 26.72 -13.63 12.44
CA ASN A 126 27.98 -14.19 12.94
C ASN A 126 27.74 -15.66 13.33
N PRO A 127 28.12 -16.63 12.48
CA PRO A 127 27.95 -18.05 12.75
C PRO A 127 28.56 -18.53 14.07
N ASN A 128 29.58 -17.82 14.59
CA ASN A 128 30.22 -18.15 15.87
C ASN A 128 29.48 -17.56 17.09
N SER A 129 28.48 -16.71 16.87
CA SER A 129 27.66 -16.13 17.95
C SER A 129 26.49 -17.02 18.39
N ALA A 130 26.23 -18.11 17.66
CA ALA A 130 25.09 -18.99 17.86
C ALA A 130 25.46 -20.45 17.63
N ILE A 131 24.73 -21.36 18.27
CA ILE A 131 24.80 -22.80 18.00
C ILE A 131 23.62 -23.14 17.10
N PHE A 132 23.89 -23.71 15.92
CA PHE A 132 22.86 -24.18 15.02
C PHE A 132 22.43 -25.60 15.41
N MET A 133 21.17 -25.95 15.12
CA MET A 133 20.56 -27.19 15.60
C MET A 133 21.21 -28.43 14.96
N GLU A 134 21.83 -28.24 13.80
CA GLU A 134 22.54 -29.21 12.99
C GLU A 134 24.07 -29.19 13.18
N ASP A 135 24.61 -28.29 14.02
CA ASP A 135 26.07 -28.15 14.16
C ASP A 135 26.69 -29.50 14.55
N GLU A 136 27.76 -29.90 13.87
CA GLU A 136 28.51 -31.11 14.20
C GLU A 136 29.09 -31.02 15.61
N GLU A 137 29.31 -32.17 16.26
CA GLU A 137 29.81 -32.23 17.64
C GLU A 137 31.09 -31.41 17.84
N ALA A 138 32.04 -31.53 16.90
CA ALA A 138 33.29 -30.77 16.93
C ALA A 138 33.07 -29.25 16.84
N VAL A 139 32.07 -28.81 16.08
CA VAL A 139 31.73 -27.38 15.91
C VAL A 139 31.12 -26.84 17.20
N VAL A 140 30.19 -27.58 17.83
CA VAL A 140 29.62 -27.20 19.13
C VAL A 140 30.70 -27.10 20.19
N ASN A 141 31.60 -28.09 20.26
CA ASN A 141 32.71 -28.10 21.21
C ASN A 141 33.61 -26.86 21.04
N LEU A 142 33.95 -26.52 19.79
CA LEU A 142 34.77 -25.36 19.47
C LEU A 142 34.07 -24.04 19.83
N LYS A 143 32.78 -23.90 19.50
CA LYS A 143 31.98 -22.71 19.83
C LYS A 143 31.90 -22.50 21.35
N ILE A 144 31.62 -23.55 22.11
CA ILE A 144 31.56 -23.49 23.59
C ILE A 144 32.94 -23.20 24.20
N GLN A 145 34.00 -23.80 23.67
CA GLN A 145 35.37 -23.51 24.11
C GLN A 145 35.69 -22.02 23.99
N ASN A 146 35.28 -21.39 22.88
CA ASN A 146 35.52 -19.98 22.57
C ASN A 146 34.45 -19.03 23.14
N THR A 147 33.43 -19.54 23.82
CA THR A 147 32.34 -18.73 24.38
C THR A 147 32.86 -17.83 25.51
N TYR A 148 32.39 -16.59 25.55
CA TYR A 148 32.64 -15.66 26.64
C TYR A 148 32.10 -16.23 27.95
N CYS A 149 32.97 -16.35 28.95
CA CYS A 149 32.63 -16.96 30.24
C CYS A 149 33.59 -16.41 31.30
N PRO A 150 33.36 -15.17 31.77
CA PRO A 150 34.23 -14.55 32.76
C PRO A 150 34.17 -15.35 34.08
N PRO A 151 35.33 -15.61 34.73
CA PRO A 151 35.37 -16.36 35.98
C PRO A 151 34.69 -15.56 37.11
N ASN A 152 34.00 -16.27 38.00
CA ASN A 152 33.33 -15.72 39.18
C ASN A 152 32.28 -14.62 38.89
N PHE A 153 31.85 -14.48 37.63
CA PHE A 153 30.88 -13.48 37.19
C PHE A 153 29.69 -14.13 36.49
N VAL A 154 28.50 -13.92 37.05
CA VAL A 154 27.27 -14.62 36.63
C VAL A 154 26.45 -13.82 35.63
N ASP A 155 26.38 -12.50 35.82
CA ASP A 155 25.52 -11.66 35.00
C ASP A 155 25.98 -11.65 33.54
N ARG A 156 25.05 -11.82 32.60
CA ARG A 156 25.35 -11.85 31.16
C ARG A 156 26.49 -12.82 30.80
N ASN A 157 26.54 -13.98 31.46
CA ASN A 157 27.48 -15.05 31.16
C ASN A 157 26.79 -16.10 30.26
N PRO A 158 27.10 -16.16 28.95
CA PRO A 158 26.43 -17.07 28.01
C PRO A 158 26.48 -18.54 28.44
N CYS A 159 27.59 -19.04 28.98
CA CYS A 159 27.67 -20.43 29.43
C CYS A 159 26.65 -20.72 30.54
N LEU A 160 26.54 -19.83 31.53
CA LEU A 160 25.61 -20.00 32.64
C LEU A 160 24.16 -19.83 32.20
N GLU A 161 23.88 -18.91 31.27
CA GLU A 161 22.53 -18.72 30.73
C GLU A 161 22.05 -19.92 29.92
N TYR A 162 22.91 -20.54 29.11
CA TYR A 162 22.56 -21.77 28.40
C TYR A 162 22.28 -22.92 29.38
N ILE A 163 23.02 -22.99 30.49
CA ILE A 163 22.74 -23.98 31.53
C ILE A 163 21.38 -23.73 32.18
N LYS A 164 21.11 -22.48 32.56
CA LYS A 164 19.86 -22.06 33.21
C LYS A 164 18.62 -22.29 32.35
N TYR A 165 18.68 -21.92 31.08
CA TYR A 165 17.50 -21.84 30.22
C TYR A 165 17.35 -23.02 29.25
N ILE A 166 18.40 -23.81 29.02
CA ILE A 166 18.35 -24.99 28.15
C ILE A 166 18.63 -26.26 28.96
N VAL A 167 19.83 -26.39 29.53
CA VAL A 167 20.30 -27.67 30.11
C VAL A 167 19.48 -28.11 31.31
N LEU A 168 19.29 -27.24 32.30
CA LEU A 168 18.52 -27.55 33.51
C LEU A 168 17.04 -27.83 33.20
N PRO A 169 16.33 -27.02 32.38
CA PRO A 169 14.96 -27.35 31.99
C PRO A 169 14.83 -28.68 31.27
N TRP A 170 15.83 -29.05 30.45
CA TRP A 170 15.83 -30.27 29.63
C TRP A 170 16.13 -31.53 30.45
N PHE A 171 17.24 -31.55 31.19
CA PHE A 171 17.69 -32.74 31.91
C PHE A 171 17.29 -32.77 33.39
N LYS A 172 16.80 -31.66 33.96
CA LYS A 172 16.55 -31.46 35.40
C LYS A 172 17.79 -31.50 36.29
N GLU A 173 18.95 -31.74 35.71
CA GLU A 173 20.25 -31.75 36.39
C GLU A 173 21.36 -31.26 35.45
N PHE A 174 22.48 -30.83 36.03
CA PHE A 174 23.72 -30.51 35.33
C PHE A 174 24.90 -31.17 36.03
N LYS A 175 25.58 -32.10 35.34
CA LYS A 175 26.71 -32.86 35.86
C LYS A 175 28.02 -32.26 35.39
N VAL A 176 28.92 -31.95 36.33
CA VAL A 176 30.21 -31.33 36.05
C VAL A 176 31.34 -32.09 36.74
N GLU A 177 32.38 -32.41 35.97
CA GLU A 177 33.66 -32.86 36.51
C GLU A 177 34.47 -31.64 36.98
N GLN A 178 34.68 -31.50 38.29
CA GLN A 178 35.42 -30.40 38.89
C GLN A 178 36.93 -30.71 38.87
N LYS A 179 37.66 -30.10 37.93
CA LYS A 179 39.12 -30.30 37.82
C LYS A 179 39.89 -29.74 39.00
N THR A 180 39.35 -28.74 39.68
CA THR A 180 39.96 -28.09 40.85
C THR A 180 39.82 -28.90 42.14
N LYS A 181 38.81 -29.78 42.25
CA LYS A 181 38.50 -30.55 43.46
C LYS A 181 38.55 -32.08 43.27
N ASN A 182 38.89 -32.57 42.07
CA ASN A 182 38.96 -33.98 41.71
C ASN A 182 37.69 -34.77 42.10
N GLY A 183 36.53 -34.38 41.54
CA GLY A 183 35.27 -35.10 41.73
C GLY A 183 34.18 -34.65 40.76
N GLU A 184 33.13 -35.47 40.59
CA GLU A 184 31.93 -35.09 39.84
C GLU A 184 30.90 -34.48 40.81
N LYS A 185 30.31 -33.34 40.43
CA LYS A 185 29.20 -32.72 41.15
C LYS A 185 27.98 -32.63 40.24
N THR A 186 26.82 -32.99 40.79
CA THR A 186 25.52 -32.84 40.13
C THR A 186 24.78 -31.66 40.74
N TYR A 187 24.34 -30.74 39.89
CA TYR A 187 23.56 -29.57 40.25
C TYR A 187 22.11 -29.76 39.81
N THR A 188 21.14 -29.46 40.69
CA THR A 188 19.70 -29.56 40.35
C THR A 188 19.02 -28.20 40.24
N SER A 189 19.69 -27.15 40.68
CA SER A 189 19.20 -25.77 40.63
C SER A 189 20.27 -24.82 40.09
N PHE A 190 19.85 -23.74 39.43
CA PHE A 190 20.77 -22.71 38.96
C PHE A 190 21.43 -21.94 40.11
N ASP A 191 20.74 -21.81 41.24
CA ASP A 191 21.24 -21.09 42.41
C ASP A 191 22.48 -21.77 43.01
N GLU A 192 22.53 -23.11 43.03
CA GLU A 192 23.72 -23.87 43.43
C GLU A 192 24.90 -23.63 42.49
N ILE A 193 24.65 -23.64 41.18
CA ILE A 193 25.68 -23.39 40.16
C ILE A 193 26.22 -21.97 40.31
N SER A 194 25.32 -20.99 40.43
CA SER A 194 25.66 -19.58 40.61
C SER A 194 26.48 -19.36 41.89
N ALA A 195 26.09 -19.97 43.01
CA ALA A 195 26.79 -19.83 44.28
C ALA A 195 28.21 -20.40 44.22
N ASP A 196 28.38 -21.60 43.65
CA ASP A 196 29.70 -22.22 43.49
C ASP A 196 30.57 -21.44 42.50
N TYR A 197 29.97 -20.93 41.42
CA TYR A 197 30.70 -20.16 40.42
C TYR A 197 31.23 -18.84 40.98
N VAL A 198 30.40 -18.09 41.73
CA VAL A 198 30.82 -16.83 42.39
C VAL A 198 31.91 -17.08 43.46
N LYS A 199 31.80 -18.16 44.23
CA LYS A 199 32.83 -18.55 45.22
C LYS A 199 34.14 -19.00 44.59
N GLY A 200 34.13 -19.29 43.29
CA GLY A 200 35.25 -19.85 42.56
C GLY A 200 35.44 -21.35 42.75
N ASP A 201 34.48 -22.03 43.39
CA ASP A 201 34.42 -23.49 43.53
C ASP A 201 34.13 -24.20 42.21
N LEU A 202 33.60 -23.47 41.23
CA LEU A 202 33.32 -23.91 39.87
C LEU A 202 33.88 -22.87 38.88
N GLN A 203 34.67 -23.30 37.91
CA GLN A 203 35.38 -22.40 36.98
C GLN A 203 34.97 -22.62 35.52
N PRO A 204 35.25 -21.66 34.60
CA PRO A 204 34.98 -21.82 33.17
C PRO A 204 35.53 -23.13 32.57
N ALA A 205 36.69 -23.59 33.06
CA ALA A 205 37.35 -24.81 32.60
C ALA A 205 36.59 -26.10 32.97
N ASP A 206 35.74 -26.05 33.99
CA ASP A 206 34.87 -27.16 34.42
C ASP A 206 33.52 -27.11 33.68
N ILE A 207 32.94 -25.91 33.58
CA ILE A 207 31.61 -25.72 33.00
C ILE A 207 31.59 -25.94 31.48
N LYS A 208 32.57 -25.40 30.74
CA LYS A 208 32.56 -25.43 29.27
C LYS A 208 32.49 -26.86 28.70
N PRO A 209 33.33 -27.82 29.15
CA PRO A 209 33.23 -29.21 28.69
C PRO A 209 31.89 -29.87 29.03
N ALA A 210 31.39 -29.66 30.25
CA ALA A 210 30.11 -30.22 30.69
C ALA A 210 28.93 -29.65 29.89
N LEU A 211 28.94 -28.34 29.60
CA LEU A 211 27.95 -27.67 28.78
C LEU A 211 27.98 -28.20 27.34
N ALA A 212 29.15 -28.28 26.73
CA ALA A 212 29.31 -28.85 25.39
C ALA A 212 28.77 -30.29 25.29
N LYS A 213 29.11 -31.15 26.25
CA LYS A 213 28.60 -32.52 26.35
C LYS A 213 27.06 -32.55 26.47
N ALA A 214 26.48 -31.69 27.29
CA ALA A 214 25.03 -31.60 27.45
C ALA A 214 24.32 -31.14 26.17
N LEU A 215 24.83 -30.09 25.52
CA LEU A 215 24.24 -29.58 24.27
C LEU A 215 24.36 -30.59 23.13
N ASN A 216 25.48 -31.29 22.99
CA ASN A 216 25.62 -32.35 21.99
C ASN A 216 24.60 -33.47 22.17
N ARG A 217 24.28 -33.85 23.42
CA ARG A 217 23.20 -34.82 23.70
C ARG A 217 21.82 -34.29 23.29
N ILE A 218 21.55 -33.00 23.47
CA ILE A 218 20.29 -32.37 23.06
C ILE A 218 20.17 -32.33 21.53
N LEU A 219 21.26 -32.05 20.82
CA LEU A 219 21.27 -31.92 19.36
C LEU A 219 21.32 -33.26 18.62
N GLN A 220 21.76 -34.34 19.29
CA GLN A 220 21.94 -35.65 18.63
C GLN A 220 20.71 -36.17 17.90
N PRO A 221 19.48 -36.14 18.46
CA PRO A 221 18.30 -36.60 17.74
C PRO A 221 18.01 -35.82 16.46
N VAL A 222 18.35 -34.52 16.43
CA VAL A 222 18.19 -33.67 15.23
C VAL A 222 19.20 -34.09 14.16
N ARG A 223 20.47 -34.29 14.54
CA ARG A 223 21.51 -34.79 13.62
C ARG A 223 21.13 -36.15 13.04
N ASP A 224 20.65 -37.06 13.88
CA ASP A 224 20.21 -38.38 13.46
C ASP A 224 19.03 -38.31 12.47
N HIS A 225 18.06 -37.42 12.70
CA HIS A 225 16.95 -37.20 11.77
C HIS A 225 17.43 -36.72 10.40
N PHE A 226 18.24 -35.66 10.34
CA PHE A 226 18.78 -35.13 9.08
C PHE A 226 19.76 -36.08 8.37
N LYS A 227 20.34 -37.05 9.09
CA LYS A 227 21.20 -38.09 8.50
C LYS A 227 20.39 -39.23 7.88
N ASN A 228 19.28 -39.61 8.53
CA ASN A 228 18.55 -40.84 8.20
C ASN A 228 17.29 -40.61 7.35
N ASP A 229 16.73 -39.40 7.34
CA ASP A 229 15.59 -39.02 6.50
C ASP A 229 16.08 -38.32 5.22
N GLU A 230 15.89 -38.96 4.06
CA GLU A 230 16.38 -38.44 2.78
C GLU A 230 15.70 -37.13 2.37
N THR A 231 14.46 -36.88 2.80
CA THR A 231 13.76 -35.62 2.52
C THR A 231 14.33 -34.49 3.37
N ALA A 232 14.51 -34.72 4.68
CA ALA A 232 15.14 -33.76 5.58
C ALA A 232 16.57 -33.44 5.12
N LYS A 233 17.33 -34.47 4.73
CA LYS A 233 18.69 -34.33 4.20
C LYS A 233 18.74 -33.49 2.92
N ALA A 234 17.83 -33.73 1.96
CA ALA A 234 17.74 -32.93 0.75
C ALA A 234 17.41 -31.46 1.05
N LEU A 235 16.45 -31.20 1.95
CA LEU A 235 16.12 -29.85 2.40
C LEU A 235 17.32 -29.16 3.06
N PHE A 236 18.06 -29.88 3.91
CA PHE A 236 19.25 -29.35 4.56
C PHE A 236 20.35 -28.96 3.57
N GLN A 237 20.59 -29.79 2.55
CA GLN A 237 21.56 -29.47 1.49
C GLN A 237 21.13 -28.23 0.69
N ALA A 238 19.84 -28.09 0.40
CA ALA A 238 19.33 -26.89 -0.26
C ALA A 238 19.58 -25.63 0.59
N VAL A 239 19.31 -25.70 1.91
CA VAL A 239 19.56 -24.58 2.83
C VAL A 239 21.05 -24.19 2.86
N LYS A 240 21.96 -25.16 2.94
CA LYS A 240 23.41 -24.91 2.86
C LYS A 240 23.83 -24.29 1.53
N GLY A 241 23.21 -24.70 0.42
CA GLY A 241 23.41 -24.10 -0.89
C GLY A 241 23.08 -22.60 -0.92
N PHE A 242 22.00 -22.18 -0.23
CA PHE A 242 21.62 -20.77 -0.13
C PHE A 242 22.60 -19.92 0.69
N GLU A 243 23.21 -20.50 1.72
CA GLU A 243 24.23 -19.82 2.53
C GLU A 243 25.53 -19.61 1.74
N ALA A 244 25.94 -20.64 0.97
CA ALA A 244 27.09 -20.55 0.08
C ALA A 244 26.91 -19.47 -1.01
N ALA A 245 25.69 -19.32 -1.55
CA ALA A 245 25.37 -18.30 -2.54
C ALA A 245 25.36 -16.86 -1.99
N LYS A 246 25.31 -16.67 -0.66
CA LYS A 246 25.33 -15.35 0.01
C LYS A 246 26.75 -14.84 0.32
N LEU A 247 27.78 -15.66 0.17
CA LEU A 247 29.18 -15.22 0.30
C LEU A 247 29.58 -14.40 -0.94
N PRO A 248 30.24 -13.23 -0.79
CA PRO A 248 30.74 -12.48 -1.94
C PRO A 248 31.88 -13.25 -2.61
N ASN A 249 31.58 -13.92 -3.73
CA ASN A 249 32.61 -14.54 -4.56
C ASN A 249 33.36 -13.46 -5.35
N HIS A 250 34.61 -13.19 -4.95
CA HIS A 250 35.67 -12.80 -5.89
C HIS A 250 35.93 -13.97 -6.85
N ILE A 251 35.11 -14.13 -7.89
CA ILE A 251 35.38 -15.05 -9.02
C ILE A 251 35.00 -14.35 -10.32
N SER A 252 35.97 -14.27 -11.22
CA SER A 252 36.03 -13.50 -12.45
C SER A 252 35.55 -14.28 -13.69
N ASN A 253 34.41 -14.97 -13.64
CA ASN A 253 33.86 -15.59 -14.84
C ASN A 253 32.32 -15.61 -14.87
N GLU A 254 31.73 -15.05 -15.93
CA GLU A 254 30.27 -14.86 -16.08
C GLU A 254 29.50 -16.13 -16.49
N GLN A 255 30.18 -17.14 -17.04
CA GLN A 255 29.51 -18.36 -17.52
C GLN A 255 29.06 -19.29 -16.39
N ASP A 256 29.77 -19.34 -15.27
CA ASP A 256 29.41 -20.20 -14.11
C ASP A 256 28.34 -19.58 -13.21
N LYS A 257 28.06 -18.28 -13.31
CA LYS A 257 26.95 -17.63 -12.59
C LYS A 257 25.58 -18.09 -13.09
N ARG A 258 25.47 -18.54 -14.35
CA ARG A 258 24.18 -18.92 -14.96
C ARG A 258 23.71 -20.34 -14.59
N SER A 259 24.59 -21.23 -14.15
CA SER A 259 24.23 -22.61 -13.79
C SER A 259 23.86 -22.79 -12.32
N LEU A 260 24.30 -21.89 -11.43
CA LEU A 260 24.12 -21.98 -9.97
C LEU A 260 22.96 -21.13 -9.41
N LEU A 261 22.40 -20.22 -10.21
CA LEU A 261 21.19 -19.46 -9.86
C LEU A 261 19.94 -20.24 -10.29
N MET A 262 19.69 -21.39 -9.66
CA MET A 262 18.35 -21.99 -9.70
C MET A 262 17.40 -21.18 -8.80
N GLU A 263 16.75 -20.22 -9.46
CA GLU A 263 15.29 -20.01 -9.44
C GLU A 263 14.61 -19.94 -8.07
N ASN A 264 14.39 -18.71 -7.60
CA ASN A 264 13.54 -18.43 -6.46
C ASN A 264 12.06 -18.75 -6.80
N PRO A 265 11.43 -19.75 -6.15
CA PRO A 265 10.08 -20.19 -6.50
C PRO A 265 9.04 -19.07 -6.36
N ILE A 266 9.23 -18.13 -5.44
CA ILE A 266 8.31 -17.02 -5.20
C ILE A 266 8.39 -15.99 -6.33
N GLU A 267 9.58 -15.72 -6.87
CA GLU A 267 9.72 -14.85 -8.05
C GLU A 267 9.11 -15.51 -9.28
N LYS A 268 9.23 -16.85 -9.41
CA LYS A 268 8.53 -17.63 -10.44
C LYS A 268 7.03 -17.75 -10.22
N GLU A 269 6.53 -17.79 -8.99
CA GLU A 269 5.09 -17.87 -8.71
C GLU A 269 4.43 -16.52 -8.99
N VAL A 270 5.11 -15.44 -8.61
CA VAL A 270 4.78 -14.08 -9.03
C VAL A 270 4.89 -13.94 -10.56
N GLU A 271 5.97 -14.38 -11.22
CA GLU A 271 6.10 -14.40 -12.70
C GLU A 271 5.11 -15.32 -13.42
N SER A 272 4.73 -16.46 -12.84
CA SER A 272 3.84 -17.46 -13.48
C SER A 272 2.36 -17.13 -13.28
N LEU A 273 2.00 -16.46 -12.18
CA LEU A 273 0.73 -15.73 -12.07
C LEU A 273 0.62 -14.65 -13.16
N PHE A 274 1.75 -14.07 -13.58
CA PHE A 274 1.80 -13.09 -14.67
C PHE A 274 1.78 -13.69 -16.08
N LEU A 275 2.23 -14.93 -16.27
CA LEU A 275 2.23 -15.62 -17.57
C LEU A 275 0.90 -16.32 -17.91
N LYS A 276 0.04 -16.63 -16.92
CA LYS A 276 -1.28 -17.25 -17.14
C LYS A 276 -2.40 -16.27 -17.48
N ALA A 277 -2.10 -14.97 -17.56
CA ALA A 277 -3.09 -13.93 -17.80
C ALA A 277 -3.12 -13.43 -19.27
N GLU A 278 -2.51 -14.19 -20.17
CA GLU A 278 -2.40 -13.96 -21.61
C GLU A 278 -2.90 -15.19 -22.38
N ASP A 279 -4.22 -15.37 -22.45
CA ASP A 279 -4.88 -15.85 -23.66
C ASP A 279 -6.39 -15.88 -23.41
N GLU A 280 -7.08 -14.89 -23.98
CA GLU A 280 -8.46 -15.02 -24.45
C GLU A 280 -8.79 -13.73 -25.22
N SER A 281 -8.42 -13.71 -26.50
CA SER A 281 -8.92 -12.72 -27.45
C SER A 281 -10.02 -13.37 -28.29
N ALA A 282 -11.27 -13.16 -27.87
CA ALA A 282 -12.43 -13.46 -28.69
C ALA A 282 -12.63 -12.34 -29.72
N SER A 283 -12.70 -12.72 -30.99
CA SER A 283 -12.99 -11.84 -32.10
C SER A 283 -14.45 -11.42 -32.10
N SER A 284 -14.71 -10.12 -32.29
CA SER A 284 -15.99 -9.67 -32.83
C SER A 284 -15.76 -8.43 -33.69
N ASN A 285 -15.94 -8.60 -34.99
CA ASN A 285 -16.05 -7.52 -35.96
C ASN A 285 -17.35 -6.75 -35.73
N SER A 286 -17.26 -5.41 -35.65
CA SER A 286 -18.36 -4.55 -36.06
C SER A 286 -17.83 -3.28 -36.72
N SER A 287 -18.34 -3.04 -37.91
CA SER A 287 -18.09 -1.92 -38.80
C SER A 287 -18.53 -0.57 -38.21
N ASN A 288 -17.57 0.33 -38.01
CA ASN A 288 -17.74 1.78 -38.06
C ASN A 288 -16.45 2.36 -38.65
N ALA A 289 -16.55 3.42 -39.46
CA ALA A 289 -15.41 4.04 -40.13
C ALA A 289 -14.25 4.25 -39.14
N GLN A 290 -13.17 3.48 -39.32
CA GLN A 290 -12.15 3.33 -38.30
C GLN A 290 -11.29 4.60 -38.28
N MET A 291 -11.46 5.41 -37.22
CA MET A 291 -10.66 6.62 -36.98
C MET A 291 -9.16 6.32 -37.14
N SER A 292 -8.42 7.22 -37.78
CA SER A 292 -6.98 7.03 -37.97
C SER A 292 -6.24 7.06 -36.62
N VAL A 293 -5.06 6.45 -36.55
CA VAL A 293 -4.25 6.44 -35.33
C VAL A 293 -3.90 7.87 -34.90
N GLU A 294 -3.64 8.77 -35.85
CA GLU A 294 -3.34 10.18 -35.60
C GLU A 294 -4.56 10.92 -35.03
N GLU A 295 -5.76 10.62 -35.52
CA GLU A 295 -6.99 11.20 -34.99
C GLU A 295 -7.26 10.72 -33.57
N ARG A 296 -7.12 9.41 -33.31
CA ARG A 296 -7.20 8.83 -31.96
C ARG A 296 -6.18 9.48 -31.02
N PHE A 297 -4.94 9.62 -31.48
CA PHE A 297 -3.86 10.26 -30.70
C PHE A 297 -4.21 11.71 -30.36
N ARG A 298 -4.68 12.51 -31.32
CA ARG A 298 -5.08 13.91 -31.07
C ARG A 298 -6.19 14.00 -30.02
N ILE A 299 -7.22 13.15 -30.12
CA ILE A 299 -8.33 13.13 -29.15
C ILE A 299 -7.82 12.77 -27.76
N VAL A 300 -7.10 11.65 -27.62
CA VAL A 300 -6.59 11.18 -26.32
C VAL A 300 -5.63 12.20 -25.72
N ARG A 301 -4.67 12.71 -26.51
CA ARG A 301 -3.69 13.69 -26.07
C ARG A 301 -4.32 15.01 -25.61
N SER A 302 -5.45 15.41 -26.21
CA SER A 302 -6.18 16.64 -25.83
C SER A 302 -6.74 16.64 -24.40
N ILE A 303 -6.80 15.47 -23.74
CA ILE A 303 -7.30 15.32 -22.37
C ILE A 303 -6.25 15.74 -21.36
N GLY A 304 -4.99 15.41 -21.64
CA GLY A 304 -3.89 15.60 -20.69
C GLY A 304 -3.32 17.02 -20.76
N GLU A 305 -3.12 17.63 -19.60
CA GLU A 305 -2.18 18.74 -19.47
C GLU A 305 -0.74 18.23 -19.66
N GLU A 306 -0.44 17.03 -19.16
CA GLU A 306 0.84 16.34 -19.32
C GLU A 306 0.63 14.91 -19.84
N CYS A 307 1.54 14.46 -20.71
CA CYS A 307 1.61 13.08 -21.20
C CYS A 307 3.03 12.52 -21.05
N ILE A 308 3.19 11.41 -20.31
CA ILE A 308 4.47 10.70 -20.10
C ILE A 308 4.31 9.25 -20.61
N GLN A 309 4.80 8.89 -21.81
CA GLN A 309 5.33 9.76 -22.86
C GLN A 309 4.49 9.70 -24.14
N GLU A 310 4.48 10.78 -24.92
CA GLU A 310 3.67 10.88 -26.13
C GLU A 310 4.01 9.82 -27.18
N GLU A 311 5.31 9.50 -27.35
CA GLU A 311 5.75 8.43 -28.26
C GLU A 311 5.23 7.06 -27.82
N GLU A 312 5.21 6.79 -26.51
CA GLU A 312 4.66 5.55 -25.95
C GLU A 312 3.14 5.47 -26.17
N LEU A 313 2.43 6.61 -26.05
CA LEU A 313 0.99 6.70 -26.32
C LEU A 313 0.69 6.40 -27.80
N LEU A 314 1.43 7.01 -28.72
CA LEU A 314 1.25 6.77 -30.16
C LEU A 314 1.50 5.28 -30.50
N ASN A 315 2.59 4.72 -29.96
CA ASN A 315 2.91 3.30 -30.11
C ASN A 315 1.83 2.38 -29.53
N LEU A 316 1.27 2.72 -28.37
CA LEU A 316 0.17 1.98 -27.75
C LEU A 316 -1.07 1.98 -28.64
N LEU A 317 -1.49 3.16 -29.13
CA LEU A 317 -2.67 3.30 -30.00
C LEU A 317 -2.51 2.60 -31.35
N THR A 318 -1.27 2.44 -31.81
CA THR A 318 -0.94 1.69 -33.02
C THR A 318 -1.05 0.18 -32.80
N LYS A 319 -0.56 -0.31 -31.66
CA LYS A 319 -0.39 -1.76 -31.40
C LYS A 319 -1.58 -2.41 -30.71
N LYS A 320 -2.28 -1.67 -29.84
CA LYS A 320 -3.38 -2.19 -29.02
C LYS A 320 -4.69 -1.59 -29.51
N PRO A 321 -5.61 -2.40 -30.09
CA PRO A 321 -6.88 -1.91 -30.61
C PRO A 321 -7.72 -1.20 -29.53
N GLN A 322 -7.80 -1.80 -28.33
CA GLN A 322 -8.56 -1.29 -27.20
C GLN A 322 -7.69 -1.10 -25.95
N PRO A 323 -7.01 0.05 -25.81
CA PRO A 323 -6.25 0.36 -24.59
C PRO A 323 -7.15 0.53 -23.36
N ILE A 324 -6.63 0.15 -22.20
CA ILE A 324 -7.30 0.26 -20.91
C ILE A 324 -6.83 1.53 -20.21
N CYS A 325 -7.76 2.45 -19.98
CA CYS A 325 -7.56 3.63 -19.16
C CYS A 325 -8.18 3.40 -17.78
N TYR A 326 -7.64 4.03 -16.73
CA TYR A 326 -8.35 4.08 -15.45
C TYR A 326 -8.23 5.44 -14.76
N ASP A 327 -9.23 5.74 -13.93
CA ASP A 327 -9.20 6.80 -12.91
C ASP A 327 -9.85 6.29 -11.62
N GLY A 328 -9.33 6.73 -10.47
CA GLY A 328 -9.75 6.30 -9.15
C GLY A 328 -10.37 7.42 -8.32
N PHE A 329 -11.47 7.12 -7.62
CA PHE A 329 -12.21 8.11 -6.84
C PHE A 329 -12.46 7.63 -5.42
N GLU A 330 -11.96 8.38 -4.43
CA GLU A 330 -12.36 8.22 -3.03
C GLU A 330 -13.82 8.65 -2.82
N PRO A 331 -14.73 7.75 -2.37
CA PRO A 331 -16.10 8.14 -2.03
C PRO A 331 -16.15 8.92 -0.70
N SER A 332 -15.89 10.23 -0.80
CA SER A 332 -15.57 11.10 0.33
C SER A 332 -16.62 12.19 0.61
N GLY A 333 -17.70 12.25 -0.16
CA GLY A 333 -18.79 13.21 0.01
C GLY A 333 -19.49 13.53 -1.30
N ARG A 334 -20.11 14.72 -1.35
CA ARG A 334 -20.72 15.25 -2.57
C ARG A 334 -19.69 15.33 -3.71
N MET A 335 -20.15 15.09 -4.94
CA MET A 335 -19.32 15.17 -6.14
C MET A 335 -19.30 16.60 -6.67
N HIS A 336 -18.11 17.16 -6.90
CA HIS A 336 -17.97 18.46 -7.56
C HIS A 336 -17.87 18.33 -9.08
N ILE A 337 -18.06 19.44 -9.79
CA ILE A 337 -18.19 19.46 -11.26
C ILE A 337 -17.02 18.86 -12.03
N ALA A 338 -15.78 18.99 -11.53
CA ALA A 338 -14.62 18.34 -12.16
C ALA A 338 -14.68 16.79 -12.07
N GLN A 339 -15.20 16.24 -10.96
CA GLN A 339 -15.37 14.79 -10.81
C GLN A 339 -16.54 14.26 -11.65
N GLY A 340 -17.56 15.08 -11.91
CA GLY A 340 -18.71 14.70 -12.74
C GLY A 340 -18.52 15.08 -14.20
N VAL A 341 -18.83 16.33 -14.55
CA VAL A 341 -18.87 16.83 -15.94
C VAL A 341 -17.52 16.71 -16.65
N MET A 342 -16.44 17.25 -16.08
CA MET A 342 -15.12 17.23 -16.74
C MET A 342 -14.63 15.78 -16.92
N LYS A 343 -14.88 14.91 -15.94
CA LYS A 343 -14.58 13.48 -16.06
C LYS A 343 -15.41 12.83 -17.17
N THR A 344 -16.71 13.11 -17.25
CA THR A 344 -17.57 12.62 -18.35
C THR A 344 -17.05 13.05 -19.72
N ILE A 345 -16.64 14.31 -19.89
CA ILE A 345 -16.04 14.80 -21.15
C ILE A 345 -14.80 13.97 -21.50
N ASN A 346 -13.89 13.79 -20.55
CA ASN A 346 -12.64 13.06 -20.76
C ASN A 346 -12.89 11.57 -21.06
N VAL A 347 -13.78 10.92 -20.32
CA VAL A 347 -14.16 9.52 -20.55
C VAL A 347 -14.80 9.34 -21.93
N ASN A 348 -15.72 10.21 -22.32
CA ASN A 348 -16.36 10.14 -23.63
C ASN A 348 -15.32 10.26 -24.76
N LYS A 349 -14.34 11.19 -24.65
CA LYS A 349 -13.21 11.28 -25.59
C LYS A 349 -12.36 10.01 -25.66
N LEU A 350 -12.05 9.39 -24.51
CA LEU A 350 -11.30 8.12 -24.48
C LEU A 350 -12.08 6.99 -25.17
N THR A 351 -13.36 6.84 -24.82
CA THR A 351 -14.22 5.79 -25.38
C THR A 351 -14.44 5.99 -26.88
N SER A 352 -14.60 7.23 -27.36
CA SER A 352 -14.71 7.52 -28.79
C SER A 352 -13.41 7.23 -29.55
N ALA A 353 -12.26 7.36 -28.88
CA ALA A 353 -10.96 6.95 -29.42
C ALA A 353 -10.68 5.43 -29.28
N GLY A 354 -11.70 4.63 -28.93
CA GLY A 354 -11.60 3.18 -28.82
C GLY A 354 -10.92 2.66 -27.56
N CYS A 355 -10.83 3.47 -26.50
CA CYS A 355 -10.31 3.00 -25.21
C CYS A 355 -11.43 2.39 -24.35
N LYS A 356 -11.06 1.38 -23.56
CA LYS A 356 -11.87 0.89 -22.44
C LYS A 356 -11.51 1.69 -21.19
N VAL A 357 -12.49 2.15 -20.42
CA VAL A 357 -12.27 2.97 -19.23
C VAL A 357 -12.74 2.24 -17.98
N LYS A 358 -11.87 2.11 -16.99
CA LYS A 358 -12.20 1.59 -15.67
C LYS A 358 -12.31 2.75 -14.68
N ILE A 359 -13.47 2.90 -14.06
CA ILE A 359 -13.70 3.83 -12.96
C ILE A 359 -13.56 3.06 -11.65
N TRP A 360 -12.45 3.28 -10.95
CA TRP A 360 -12.10 2.60 -9.72
C TRP A 360 -12.74 3.31 -8.52
N ILE A 361 -13.77 2.69 -7.96
CA ILE A 361 -14.45 3.15 -6.75
C ILE A 361 -13.60 2.75 -5.55
N ALA A 362 -12.76 3.69 -5.12
CA ALA A 362 -11.67 3.47 -4.17
C ALA A 362 -12.18 3.52 -2.72
N ASP A 363 -13.08 2.60 -2.35
CA ASP A 363 -13.74 2.54 -1.06
C ASP A 363 -12.79 2.16 0.11
N TRP A 364 -11.89 1.19 -0.08
CA TRP A 364 -10.83 0.92 0.90
C TRP A 364 -9.86 2.09 1.03
N PHE A 365 -9.53 2.76 -0.06
CA PHE A 365 -8.67 3.94 -0.05
C PHE A 365 -9.30 5.10 0.74
N ALA A 366 -10.58 5.38 0.51
CA ALA A 366 -11.33 6.35 1.30
C ALA A 366 -11.37 5.98 2.79
N GLN A 367 -11.46 4.69 3.12
CA GLN A 367 -11.38 4.22 4.51
C GLN A 367 -9.99 4.45 5.11
N LEU A 368 -8.92 4.09 4.40
CA LEU A 368 -7.53 4.31 4.81
C LEU A 368 -7.23 5.79 5.04
N ASN A 369 -7.81 6.68 4.22
CA ASN A 369 -7.69 8.12 4.38
C ASN A 369 -8.74 8.74 5.33
N ASN A 370 -9.39 7.92 6.16
CA ASN A 370 -10.36 8.33 7.20
C ASN A 370 -11.57 9.17 6.69
N LYS A 371 -11.97 9.00 5.43
CA LYS A 371 -13.19 9.62 4.90
C LYS A 371 -14.42 9.00 5.55
N MET A 372 -15.46 9.80 5.76
CA MET A 372 -16.70 9.39 6.45
C MET A 372 -16.47 8.75 7.84
N GLY A 373 -15.41 9.15 8.54
CA GLY A 373 -14.99 8.58 9.82
C GLY A 373 -14.39 7.17 9.74
N GLY A 374 -14.02 6.72 8.54
CA GLY A 374 -13.57 5.35 8.28
C GLY A 374 -14.71 4.32 8.21
N ASP A 375 -15.97 4.78 8.11
CA ASP A 375 -17.17 3.95 8.04
C ASP A 375 -17.40 3.46 6.60
N LEU A 376 -16.98 2.21 6.33
CA LEU A 376 -17.05 1.62 4.99
C LEU A 376 -18.47 1.58 4.44
N ASN A 377 -19.50 1.40 5.28
CA ASN A 377 -20.89 1.40 4.84
C ASN A 377 -21.30 2.77 4.30
N LYS A 378 -20.91 3.86 4.97
CA LYS A 378 -21.16 5.22 4.46
C LYS A 378 -20.38 5.49 3.19
N ILE A 379 -19.12 5.07 3.13
CA ILE A 379 -18.27 5.20 1.94
C ILE A 379 -18.92 4.50 0.74
N GLN A 380 -19.40 3.27 0.90
CA GLN A 380 -20.07 2.53 -0.18
C GLN A 380 -21.41 3.15 -0.61
N VAL A 381 -22.15 3.76 0.32
CA VAL A 381 -23.34 4.56 -0.04
C VAL A 381 -22.95 5.75 -0.90
N VAL A 382 -21.86 6.45 -0.54
CA VAL A 382 -21.34 7.56 -1.35
C VAL A 382 -20.86 7.05 -2.71
N GLY A 383 -20.20 5.90 -2.80
CA GLY A 383 -19.73 5.34 -4.08
C GLY A 383 -20.89 5.06 -5.04
N ARG A 384 -21.99 4.48 -4.54
CA ARG A 384 -23.22 4.29 -5.33
C ARG A 384 -23.81 5.62 -5.79
N TYR A 385 -23.83 6.63 -4.91
CA TYR A 385 -24.24 7.98 -5.28
C TYR A 385 -23.37 8.59 -6.41
N LEU A 386 -22.05 8.38 -6.39
CA LEU A 386 -21.16 8.85 -7.46
C LEU A 386 -21.48 8.19 -8.80
N ILE A 387 -21.72 6.87 -8.80
CA ILE A 387 -22.11 6.10 -9.98
C ILE A 387 -23.40 6.65 -10.62
N GLU A 388 -24.42 6.94 -9.81
CA GLU A 388 -25.68 7.51 -10.30
C GLU A 388 -25.49 8.88 -10.96
N ILE A 389 -24.57 9.71 -10.46
CA ILE A 389 -24.24 10.98 -11.11
C ILE A 389 -23.60 10.76 -12.49
N TRP A 390 -22.61 9.88 -12.62
CA TRP A 390 -21.96 9.64 -13.91
C TRP A 390 -22.93 9.10 -14.96
N LYS A 391 -23.83 8.19 -14.56
CA LYS A 391 -24.93 7.73 -15.41
C LYS A 391 -25.82 8.87 -15.87
N ALA A 392 -26.25 9.75 -14.95
CA ALA A 392 -27.16 10.86 -15.25
C ALA A 392 -26.50 12.00 -16.03
N THR A 393 -25.18 12.18 -15.90
CA THR A 393 -24.46 13.28 -16.56
C THR A 393 -24.36 13.06 -18.09
N GLY A 394 -24.52 11.83 -18.59
CA GLY A 394 -24.36 11.52 -20.02
C GLY A 394 -22.99 10.93 -20.37
N MET A 395 -22.38 10.20 -19.43
CA MET A 395 -21.22 9.36 -19.73
C MET A 395 -21.65 8.20 -20.62
N ASN A 396 -20.94 7.98 -21.73
CA ASN A 396 -21.17 6.81 -22.56
C ASN A 396 -20.63 5.57 -21.84
N LEU A 397 -21.54 4.70 -21.39
CA LEU A 397 -21.21 3.56 -20.55
C LEU A 397 -20.81 2.30 -21.32
N GLU A 398 -20.92 2.30 -22.66
CA GLU A 398 -20.67 1.11 -23.50
C GLU A 398 -19.28 0.49 -23.26
N ASN A 399 -18.26 1.33 -23.07
CA ASN A 399 -16.88 0.93 -22.83
C ASN A 399 -16.37 1.34 -21.44
N VAL A 400 -17.28 1.52 -20.46
CA VAL A 400 -16.95 1.94 -19.09
C VAL A 400 -17.31 0.86 -18.08
N GLU A 401 -16.37 0.53 -17.19
CA GLU A 401 -16.58 -0.39 -16.08
C GLU A 401 -16.44 0.34 -14.74
N PHE A 402 -17.46 0.24 -13.88
CA PHE A 402 -17.35 0.68 -12.49
C PHE A 402 -16.90 -0.49 -11.63
N ILE A 403 -15.79 -0.32 -10.92
CA ILE A 403 -15.11 -1.42 -10.23
C ILE A 403 -14.83 -1.01 -8.78
N TRP A 404 -15.22 -1.84 -7.81
CA TRP A 404 -15.05 -1.54 -6.39
C TRP A 404 -13.74 -2.09 -5.84
N SER A 405 -12.97 -1.24 -5.16
CA SER A 405 -11.65 -1.63 -4.68
C SER A 405 -11.68 -2.78 -3.68
N SER A 406 -12.60 -2.73 -2.72
CA SER A 406 -12.76 -3.78 -1.72
C SER A 406 -13.16 -5.12 -2.34
N GLU A 407 -14.06 -5.13 -3.32
CA GLU A 407 -14.56 -6.37 -3.95
C GLU A 407 -13.47 -7.03 -4.81
N GLU A 408 -12.81 -6.26 -5.67
CA GLU A 408 -11.76 -6.80 -6.55
C GLU A 408 -10.51 -7.24 -5.79
N ILE A 409 -10.05 -6.44 -4.82
CA ILE A 409 -8.85 -6.81 -4.07
C ILE A 409 -9.11 -8.08 -3.23
N ASN A 410 -10.31 -8.24 -2.66
CA ASN A 410 -10.63 -9.45 -1.91
C ASN A 410 -10.75 -10.69 -2.81
N SER A 411 -11.38 -10.57 -3.99
CA SER A 411 -11.56 -11.70 -4.90
C SER A 411 -10.23 -12.19 -5.52
N ARG A 412 -9.26 -11.28 -5.68
CA ARG A 412 -7.93 -11.58 -6.25
C ARG A 412 -6.78 -11.16 -5.33
N ALA A 413 -6.94 -11.42 -4.03
CA ALA A 413 -5.97 -11.03 -3.00
C ALA A 413 -4.56 -11.63 -3.22
N HIS A 414 -4.51 -12.85 -3.76
CA HIS A 414 -3.28 -13.55 -4.12
C HIS A 414 -2.51 -12.88 -5.27
N GLU A 415 -3.18 -12.10 -6.13
CA GLU A 415 -2.56 -11.28 -7.17
C GLU A 415 -2.14 -9.91 -6.61
N TYR A 416 -3.02 -9.28 -5.84
CA TYR A 416 -2.88 -7.89 -5.42
C TYR A 416 -1.78 -7.67 -4.35
N TRP A 417 -1.86 -8.38 -3.23
CA TRP A 417 -1.01 -8.09 -2.08
C TRP A 417 0.47 -8.39 -2.30
N PRO A 418 0.88 -9.43 -3.06
CA PRO A 418 2.29 -9.59 -3.43
C PRO A 418 2.87 -8.37 -4.17
N ILE A 419 2.10 -7.75 -5.07
CA ILE A 419 2.52 -6.54 -5.79
C ILE A 419 2.69 -5.38 -4.79
N VAL A 420 1.71 -5.17 -3.91
CA VAL A 420 1.79 -4.12 -2.86
C VAL A 420 3.03 -4.30 -1.99
N MET A 421 3.29 -5.53 -1.53
CA MET A 421 4.43 -5.84 -0.68
C MET A 421 5.77 -5.67 -1.39
N ASP A 422 5.86 -6.04 -2.68
CA ASP A 422 7.07 -5.85 -3.45
C ASP A 422 7.38 -4.37 -3.69
N ILE A 423 6.36 -3.56 -4.06
CA ILE A 423 6.48 -2.10 -4.16
C ILE A 423 6.94 -1.52 -2.82
N ALA A 424 6.30 -1.91 -1.72
CA ALA A 424 6.64 -1.41 -0.39
C ALA A 424 8.06 -1.80 0.05
N ARG A 425 8.53 -3.00 -0.29
CA ARG A 425 9.88 -3.50 0.04
C ARG A 425 10.98 -2.76 -0.73
N ARG A 426 10.75 -2.44 -2.00
CA ARG A 426 11.73 -1.77 -2.87
C ARG A 426 11.87 -0.27 -2.59
N ASN A 427 10.84 0.33 -1.98
CA ASN A 427 10.80 1.77 -1.77
C ASN A 427 11.13 2.16 -0.33
N LYS A 428 12.04 3.14 -0.20
CA LYS A 428 12.35 3.80 1.08
C LYS A 428 11.17 4.64 1.55
N LEU A 429 10.98 4.72 2.87
CA LEU A 429 9.87 5.44 3.48
C LEU A 429 9.77 6.91 3.00
N PRO A 430 10.87 7.69 2.87
CA PRO A 430 10.79 9.07 2.34
C PRO A 430 10.27 9.15 0.90
N ARG A 431 10.53 8.13 0.06
CA ARG A 431 10.00 8.08 -1.32
C ARG A 431 8.48 7.88 -1.34
N ILE A 432 7.97 7.04 -0.43
CA ILE A 432 6.53 6.80 -0.26
C ILE A 432 5.84 8.03 0.33
N MET A 433 6.44 8.64 1.35
CA MET A 433 5.90 9.85 1.99
C MET A 433 5.74 11.01 1.00
N ARG A 434 6.66 11.19 0.06
CA ARG A 434 6.54 12.19 -1.01
C ARG A 434 5.29 11.99 -1.88
N CYS A 435 4.74 10.78 -1.95
CA CYS A 435 3.48 10.48 -2.64
C CYS A 435 2.24 10.74 -1.79
N CYS A 436 2.31 11.05 -0.49
CA CYS A 436 1.12 11.27 0.34
C CYS A 436 0.28 12.50 -0.09
N GLN A 437 0.81 13.37 -0.95
CA GLN A 437 0.04 14.45 -1.57
C GLN A 437 -1.13 13.97 -2.43
N ILE A 438 -1.05 12.75 -2.99
CA ILE A 438 -2.12 12.17 -3.82
C ILE A 438 -3.45 12.01 -3.05
N MET A 439 -3.37 11.91 -1.72
CA MET A 439 -4.53 11.77 -0.83
C MET A 439 -4.83 13.07 -0.05
N GLY A 440 -4.27 14.20 -0.50
CA GLY A 440 -4.47 15.53 0.08
C GLY A 440 -3.78 15.74 1.43
N ARG A 441 -2.66 15.06 1.68
CA ARG A 441 -1.81 15.24 2.87
C ARG A 441 -0.52 15.96 2.53
N THR A 442 0.03 16.66 3.51
CA THR A 442 1.28 17.42 3.42
C THR A 442 2.33 16.83 4.36
N ASP A 443 3.58 17.25 4.20
CA ASP A 443 4.68 16.81 5.07
C ASP A 443 4.53 17.31 6.52
N GLN A 444 3.60 18.25 6.77
CA GLN A 444 3.27 18.77 8.09
C GLN A 444 2.21 17.92 8.83
N ASP A 445 1.50 17.07 8.11
CA ASP A 445 0.46 16.23 8.69
C ASP A 445 1.06 15.06 9.48
N GLU A 446 0.52 14.79 10.66
CA GLU A 446 0.91 13.60 11.42
C GLU A 446 0.24 12.34 10.83
N LEU A 447 0.99 11.64 9.99
CA LEU A 447 0.53 10.47 9.25
C LEU A 447 0.26 9.25 10.13
N THR A 448 -0.71 8.45 9.69
CA THR A 448 -0.98 7.08 10.13
C THR A 448 -0.20 6.08 9.26
N ALA A 449 -0.03 4.85 9.72
CA ALA A 449 0.59 3.81 8.90
C ALA A 449 -0.23 3.48 7.64
N ALA A 450 -1.56 3.59 7.70
CA ALA A 450 -2.43 3.46 6.53
C ALA A 450 -2.06 4.42 5.39
N GLN A 451 -1.53 5.60 5.71
CA GLN A 451 -1.11 6.59 4.72
C GLN A 451 0.27 6.29 4.12
N ILE A 452 0.98 5.28 4.64
CA ILE A 452 2.12 4.65 3.96
C ILE A 452 1.65 3.49 3.07
N PHE A 453 0.57 2.81 3.45
CA PHE A 453 0.00 1.73 2.65
C PHE A 453 -0.63 2.28 1.37
N TYR A 454 -1.35 3.39 1.49
CA TYR A 454 -2.15 3.97 0.42
C TYR A 454 -1.35 4.18 -0.88
N PRO A 455 -0.17 4.84 -0.92
CA PRO A 455 0.55 5.02 -2.18
C PRO A 455 1.09 3.71 -2.77
N CYS A 456 1.45 2.72 -1.92
CA CYS A 456 1.85 1.40 -2.40
C CYS A 456 0.68 0.66 -3.04
N MET A 457 -0.51 0.75 -2.43
CA MET A 457 -1.75 0.19 -2.96
C MET A 457 -2.15 0.85 -4.28
N GLN A 458 -2.15 2.18 -4.37
CA GLN A 458 -2.51 2.88 -5.61
C GLN A 458 -1.50 2.62 -6.73
N CYS A 459 -0.22 2.43 -6.40
CA CYS A 459 0.78 1.99 -7.37
C CYS A 459 0.49 0.56 -7.87
N ALA A 460 0.09 -0.35 -6.97
CA ALA A 460 -0.30 -1.71 -7.33
C ALA A 460 -1.56 -1.75 -8.20
N ASP A 461 -2.54 -0.87 -7.97
CA ASP A 461 -3.78 -0.77 -8.75
C ASP A 461 -3.51 -0.65 -10.26
N ILE A 462 -2.47 0.10 -10.65
CA ILE A 462 -2.11 0.31 -12.06
C ILE A 462 -1.84 -1.03 -12.77
N PHE A 463 -1.10 -1.91 -12.10
CA PHE A 463 -0.76 -3.23 -12.63
C PHE A 463 -1.91 -4.22 -12.50
N PHE A 464 -2.59 -4.20 -11.34
CA PHE A 464 -3.70 -5.09 -11.03
C PHE A 464 -4.92 -4.86 -11.95
N LEU A 465 -5.18 -3.61 -12.32
CA LEU A 465 -6.22 -3.25 -13.28
C LEU A 465 -5.78 -3.42 -14.73
N LYS A 466 -4.51 -3.77 -14.96
CA LYS A 466 -3.86 -3.85 -16.28
C LYS A 466 -4.03 -2.56 -17.08
N ALA A 467 -3.88 -1.41 -16.43
CA ALA A 467 -4.05 -0.12 -17.06
C ALA A 467 -2.85 0.19 -17.98
N ASP A 468 -3.14 0.52 -19.23
CA ASP A 468 -2.14 1.06 -20.15
C ASP A 468 -2.00 2.58 -19.98
N ILE A 469 -3.09 3.27 -19.62
CA ILE A 469 -3.14 4.73 -19.45
C ILE A 469 -3.69 5.07 -18.05
N CYS A 470 -2.86 5.72 -17.24
CA CYS A 470 -3.26 6.34 -15.98
C CYS A 470 -3.87 7.73 -16.29
N GLN A 471 -5.20 7.83 -16.37
CA GLN A 471 -5.91 9.08 -16.68
C GLN A 471 -6.44 9.77 -15.41
N LEU A 472 -5.52 10.22 -14.56
CA LEU A 472 -5.82 10.86 -13.28
C LEU A 472 -5.48 12.36 -13.30
N GLY A 473 -5.77 13.10 -12.22
CA GLY A 473 -5.42 14.52 -12.12
C GLY A 473 -3.92 14.74 -11.97
N MET A 474 -3.43 15.95 -12.25
CA MET A 474 -2.01 16.32 -12.04
C MET A 474 -1.53 16.06 -10.60
N ASP A 475 -2.42 16.13 -9.61
CA ASP A 475 -2.12 15.83 -8.20
C ASP A 475 -1.78 14.35 -7.94
N GLN A 476 -2.17 13.44 -8.84
CA GLN A 476 -1.86 12.01 -8.77
C GLN A 476 -0.53 11.64 -9.45
N ARG A 477 0.14 12.60 -10.12
CA ARG A 477 1.35 12.37 -10.91
C ARG A 477 2.44 11.59 -10.17
N LYS A 478 2.67 11.90 -8.88
CA LYS A 478 3.78 11.32 -8.11
C LYS A 478 3.71 9.79 -7.95
N VAL A 479 2.50 9.24 -7.78
CA VAL A 479 2.32 7.78 -7.69
C VAL A 479 2.35 7.12 -9.07
N ASN A 480 1.87 7.81 -10.10
CA ASN A 480 1.99 7.33 -11.48
C ASN A 480 3.46 7.23 -11.92
N VAL A 481 4.30 8.20 -11.52
CA VAL A 481 5.75 8.14 -11.73
C VAL A 481 6.40 7.03 -10.90
N LEU A 482 5.95 6.80 -9.66
CA LEU A 482 6.39 5.66 -8.84
C LEU A 482 6.13 4.32 -9.55
N ALA A 483 5.02 4.18 -10.27
CA ALA A 483 4.74 2.97 -11.05
C ALA A 483 5.71 2.78 -12.22
N ARG A 484 6.12 3.87 -12.88
CA ARG A 484 7.14 3.80 -13.94
C ARG A 484 8.52 3.44 -13.37
N GLU A 485 8.91 4.04 -12.24
CA GLU A 485 10.13 3.67 -11.50
C GLU A 485 10.11 2.19 -11.10
N TYR A 486 8.96 1.69 -10.62
CA TYR A 486 8.79 0.28 -10.29
C TYR A 486 8.94 -0.64 -11.52
N CYS A 487 8.46 -0.22 -12.70
CA CYS A 487 8.72 -0.96 -13.94
C CYS A 487 10.22 -1.04 -14.27
N ASP A 488 10.99 0.03 -14.04
CA ASP A 488 12.44 0.02 -14.23
C ASP A 488 13.13 -0.96 -13.27
N ASP A 489 12.77 -0.91 -11.99
CA ASP A 489 13.33 -1.79 -10.95
C ASP A 489 13.02 -3.28 -11.17
N THR A 490 11.87 -3.57 -11.78
CA THR A 490 11.39 -4.93 -12.08
C THR A 490 11.63 -5.35 -13.53
N LYS A 491 12.28 -4.48 -14.33
CA LYS A 491 12.55 -4.70 -15.77
C LYS A 491 11.30 -5.01 -16.59
N ARG A 492 10.14 -4.48 -16.19
CA ARG A 492 8.88 -4.55 -16.93
C ARG A 492 8.95 -3.64 -18.15
N LYS A 493 8.79 -4.22 -19.34
CA LYS A 493 8.86 -3.48 -20.61
C LYS A 493 7.68 -2.53 -20.81
N ASN A 494 6.48 -2.97 -20.42
CA ASN A 494 5.25 -2.20 -20.59
C ASN A 494 5.10 -1.23 -19.41
N LYS A 495 5.52 0.02 -19.63
CA LYS A 495 5.29 1.10 -18.68
C LYS A 495 3.91 1.72 -18.92
N PRO A 496 3.16 2.07 -17.86
CA PRO A 496 1.91 2.79 -18.03
C PRO A 496 2.19 4.20 -18.56
N ILE A 497 1.38 4.64 -19.53
CA ILE A 497 1.35 6.04 -19.96
C ILE A 497 0.63 6.86 -18.90
N ILE A 498 1.23 7.99 -18.51
CA ILE A 498 0.62 8.93 -17.58
C ILE A 498 -0.02 10.04 -18.40
N LEU A 499 -1.35 10.15 -18.34
CA LEU A 499 -2.12 11.17 -19.05
C LEU A 499 -2.87 12.05 -18.03
N SER A 500 -2.13 12.97 -17.42
CA SER A 500 -2.61 13.77 -16.30
C SER A 500 -3.49 14.93 -16.78
N HIS A 501 -4.73 15.03 -16.30
CA HIS A 501 -5.63 16.13 -16.68
C HIS A 501 -5.49 17.35 -15.78
N HIS A 502 -5.90 18.50 -16.31
CA HIS A 502 -5.87 19.80 -15.64
C HIS A 502 -6.69 19.83 -14.34
N MET A 503 -6.18 20.54 -13.33
CA MET A 503 -6.86 20.71 -12.05
C MET A 503 -7.79 21.92 -12.11
N LEU A 504 -9.10 21.67 -12.22
CA LEU A 504 -10.07 22.77 -12.26
C LEU A 504 -10.04 23.57 -10.93
N PRO A 505 -9.86 24.90 -10.98
CA PRO A 505 -9.66 25.71 -9.78
C PRO A 505 -10.93 25.89 -8.96
N GLY A 506 -10.75 26.32 -7.72
CA GLY A 506 -11.84 26.81 -6.88
C GLY A 506 -12.38 28.14 -7.39
N LEU A 507 -13.63 28.46 -7.06
CA LEU A 507 -14.29 29.67 -7.54
C LEU A 507 -13.73 30.97 -6.93
N LEU A 508 -13.03 30.91 -5.80
CA LEU A 508 -12.50 32.09 -5.11
C LEU A 508 -11.03 32.33 -5.48
N GLN A 509 -10.57 33.58 -5.28
CA GLN A 509 -9.19 33.98 -5.60
C GLN A 509 -8.16 33.13 -4.84
N GLY A 510 -7.10 32.70 -5.54
CA GLY A 510 -5.99 31.95 -4.95
C GLY A 510 -6.29 30.47 -4.67
N GLN A 511 -7.45 29.95 -5.09
CA GLN A 511 -7.78 28.54 -4.95
C GLN A 511 -7.39 27.74 -6.19
N GLU A 512 -6.17 27.22 -6.21
CA GLU A 512 -5.64 26.42 -7.34
C GLU A 512 -6.43 25.12 -7.60
N LYS A 513 -7.21 24.64 -6.63
CA LYS A 513 -8.04 23.44 -6.73
C LYS A 513 -9.34 23.60 -5.94
N MET A 514 -10.44 23.07 -6.47
CA MET A 514 -11.69 22.93 -5.72
C MET A 514 -11.50 22.13 -4.43
N SER A 515 -12.10 22.61 -3.33
CA SER A 515 -12.05 21.91 -2.05
C SER A 515 -13.43 21.48 -1.59
N LYS A 516 -13.55 20.22 -1.17
CA LYS A 516 -14.77 19.72 -0.51
C LYS A 516 -15.01 20.35 0.87
N SER A 517 -14.01 21.00 1.47
CA SER A 517 -14.15 21.62 2.80
C SER A 517 -14.73 23.03 2.77
N ASP A 518 -14.66 23.73 1.63
CA ASP A 518 -15.33 25.02 1.44
C ASP A 518 -16.45 24.85 0.40
N PRO A 519 -17.72 24.72 0.84
CA PRO A 519 -18.86 24.53 -0.07
C PRO A 519 -19.05 25.67 -1.08
N ASN A 520 -18.48 26.85 -0.85
CA ASN A 520 -18.55 27.97 -1.79
C ASN A 520 -17.42 27.95 -2.83
N SER A 521 -16.36 27.17 -2.59
CA SER A 521 -15.25 27.00 -3.52
C SER A 521 -15.58 26.11 -4.72
N ALA A 522 -16.62 25.28 -4.63
CA ALA A 522 -16.94 24.25 -5.61
C ALA A 522 -18.43 24.25 -6.00
N ILE A 523 -18.70 23.94 -7.27
CA ILE A 523 -20.04 23.61 -7.75
C ILE A 523 -20.22 22.11 -7.62
N PHE A 524 -21.27 21.69 -6.91
CA PHE A 524 -21.63 20.29 -6.77
C PHE A 524 -22.63 19.89 -7.86
N MET A 525 -22.58 18.61 -8.24
CA MET A 525 -23.34 18.06 -9.37
C MET A 525 -24.86 18.18 -9.23
N GLU A 526 -25.34 18.27 -7.99
CA GLU A 526 -26.75 18.40 -7.64
C GLU A 526 -27.11 19.75 -7.00
N ASP A 527 -26.24 20.76 -7.09
CA ASP A 527 -26.59 22.11 -6.64
C ASP A 527 -27.80 22.63 -7.42
N GLU A 528 -28.75 23.28 -6.72
CA GLU A 528 -29.92 23.88 -7.37
C GLU A 528 -29.52 25.08 -8.24
N GLU A 529 -30.40 25.50 -9.14
CA GLU A 529 -30.13 26.62 -10.04
C GLU A 529 -29.70 27.89 -9.28
N ALA A 530 -30.40 28.19 -8.18
CA ALA A 530 -30.10 29.33 -7.33
C ALA A 530 -28.71 29.24 -6.66
N ASP A 531 -28.27 28.02 -6.30
CA ASP A 531 -26.96 27.80 -5.68
C ASP A 531 -25.84 28.04 -6.69
N VAL A 532 -25.97 27.51 -7.91
CA VAL A 532 -25.01 27.74 -9.02
C VAL A 532 -24.92 29.22 -9.34
N ASN A 533 -26.06 29.90 -9.51
CA ASN A 533 -26.12 31.33 -9.80
C ASN A 533 -25.45 32.16 -8.69
N SER A 534 -25.70 31.81 -7.42
CA SER A 534 -25.11 32.48 -6.26
C SER A 534 -23.59 32.30 -6.20
N LYS A 535 -23.09 31.08 -6.46
CA LYS A 535 -21.66 30.75 -6.45
C LYS A 535 -20.91 31.44 -7.57
N ILE A 536 -21.42 31.39 -8.82
CA ILE A 536 -20.81 32.08 -9.96
C ILE A 536 -20.88 33.60 -9.80
N LYS A 537 -21.96 34.14 -9.23
CA LYS A 537 -22.01 35.59 -8.94
C LYS A 537 -20.85 36.02 -8.03
N LYS A 538 -20.52 35.22 -7.02
CA LYS A 538 -19.46 35.49 -6.02
C LYS A 538 -18.05 35.07 -6.47
N SER A 539 -17.90 34.37 -7.58
CA SER A 539 -16.59 33.87 -8.01
C SER A 539 -15.62 35.00 -8.35
N TYR A 540 -14.32 34.72 -8.25
CA TYR A 540 -13.28 35.61 -8.73
C TYR A 540 -13.36 35.70 -10.26
N CYS A 541 -13.52 36.91 -10.79
CA CYS A 541 -13.59 37.19 -12.22
C CYS A 541 -13.26 38.66 -12.47
N PRO A 542 -11.99 39.05 -12.22
CA PRO A 542 -11.54 40.43 -12.45
C PRO A 542 -11.69 40.82 -13.93
N PRO A 543 -12.12 42.06 -14.24
CA PRO A 543 -12.19 42.53 -15.63
C PRO A 543 -10.80 42.55 -16.26
N ASN A 544 -10.71 42.19 -17.55
CA ASN A 544 -9.49 42.24 -18.37
C ASN A 544 -8.32 41.35 -17.88
N ILE A 545 -8.52 40.51 -16.85
CA ILE A 545 -7.50 39.61 -16.32
C ILE A 545 -7.92 38.16 -16.59
N VAL A 546 -7.14 37.50 -17.44
CA VAL A 546 -7.37 36.10 -17.85
C VAL A 546 -6.68 35.13 -16.91
N ASP A 547 -5.43 35.44 -16.56
CA ASP A 547 -4.61 34.57 -15.73
C ASP A 547 -5.24 34.35 -14.35
N GLY A 548 -5.31 33.08 -13.92
CA GLY A 548 -5.93 32.68 -12.67
C GLY A 548 -7.44 32.99 -12.54
N ASN A 549 -8.16 33.23 -13.65
CA ASN A 549 -9.60 33.52 -13.63
C ASN A 549 -10.45 32.23 -13.69
N PRO A 550 -11.06 31.79 -12.57
CA PRO A 550 -11.78 30.52 -12.54
C PRO A 550 -13.01 30.50 -13.46
N CYS A 551 -13.61 31.64 -13.80
CA CYS A 551 -14.74 31.65 -14.73
C CYS A 551 -14.30 31.27 -16.15
N LEU A 552 -13.13 31.77 -16.58
CA LEU A 552 -12.58 31.44 -17.89
C LEU A 552 -12.09 29.99 -17.94
N GLU A 553 -11.55 29.48 -16.83
CA GLU A 553 -11.16 28.08 -16.69
C GLU A 553 -12.36 27.12 -16.86
N TYR A 554 -13.51 27.46 -16.26
CA TYR A 554 -14.74 26.69 -16.42
C TYR A 554 -15.27 26.77 -17.86
N LEU A 555 -15.11 27.93 -18.52
CA LEU A 555 -15.45 28.03 -19.93
C LEU A 555 -14.58 27.10 -20.77
N LYS A 556 -13.25 27.16 -20.60
CA LYS A 556 -12.26 26.38 -21.35
C LYS A 556 -12.41 24.86 -21.19
N TYR A 557 -12.56 24.40 -19.95
CA TYR A 557 -12.51 22.96 -19.64
C TYR A 557 -13.87 22.30 -19.46
N VAL A 558 -14.95 23.08 -19.31
CA VAL A 558 -16.29 22.54 -19.12
C VAL A 558 -17.25 22.99 -20.22
N VAL A 559 -17.42 24.29 -20.44
CA VAL A 559 -18.48 24.79 -21.34
C VAL A 559 -18.16 24.58 -22.81
N PHE A 560 -16.98 25.00 -23.28
CA PHE A 560 -16.56 24.81 -24.67
C PHE A 560 -16.49 23.32 -25.05
N PRO A 561 -15.90 22.42 -24.25
CA PRO A 561 -15.91 21.00 -24.58
C PRO A 561 -17.30 20.35 -24.55
N TRP A 562 -18.28 20.95 -23.87
CA TRP A 562 -19.64 20.42 -23.78
C TRP A 562 -20.55 20.90 -24.90
N PHE A 563 -20.53 22.19 -25.23
CA PHE A 563 -21.44 22.79 -26.21
C PHE A 563 -20.78 23.13 -27.55
N ASN A 564 -19.45 23.11 -27.64
CA ASN A 564 -18.62 23.64 -28.75
C ASN A 564 -18.75 25.15 -29.01
N GLU A 565 -19.59 25.85 -28.25
CA GLU A 565 -19.80 27.29 -28.34
C GLU A 565 -20.17 27.87 -26.96
N PHE A 566 -20.06 29.18 -26.83
CA PHE A 566 -20.55 29.92 -25.67
C PHE A 566 -21.34 31.16 -26.09
N LYS A 567 -22.63 31.18 -25.73
CA LYS A 567 -23.53 32.31 -26.03
C LYS A 567 -23.61 33.28 -24.85
N VAL A 568 -23.31 34.55 -25.09
CA VAL A 568 -23.47 35.66 -24.14
C VAL A 568 -24.65 36.52 -24.56
N GLU A 569 -25.66 36.59 -23.71
CA GLU A 569 -26.85 37.44 -23.89
C GLU A 569 -26.63 38.76 -23.15
N ARG A 570 -26.43 39.84 -23.91
CA ARG A 570 -26.18 41.19 -23.38
C ARG A 570 -27.05 42.22 -24.11
N LYS A 571 -27.35 43.33 -23.44
CA LYS A 571 -28.15 44.42 -24.02
C LYS A 571 -27.47 44.98 -25.27
N ALA A 572 -28.24 45.57 -26.18
CA ALA A 572 -27.70 46.23 -27.38
C ALA A 572 -26.64 47.28 -27.03
N GLU A 573 -26.85 48.03 -25.94
CA GLU A 573 -25.92 49.03 -25.39
C GLU A 573 -24.58 48.45 -24.93
N ASN A 574 -24.55 47.16 -24.57
CA ASN A 574 -23.34 46.43 -24.16
C ASN A 574 -22.77 45.58 -25.31
N GLY A 575 -23.17 45.83 -26.56
CA GLY A 575 -22.65 45.14 -27.75
C GLY A 575 -23.48 43.94 -28.24
N GLY A 576 -24.71 43.75 -27.75
CA GLY A 576 -25.69 42.77 -28.27
C GLY A 576 -25.31 41.30 -28.09
N GLU A 577 -26.25 40.37 -28.35
CA GLU A 577 -25.95 38.93 -28.23
C GLU A 577 -24.74 38.54 -29.09
N LYS A 578 -23.80 37.80 -28.49
CA LYS A 578 -22.62 37.27 -29.18
C LYS A 578 -22.43 35.79 -28.85
N THR A 579 -22.13 35.00 -29.87
CA THR A 579 -21.75 33.59 -29.73
C THR A 579 -20.27 33.45 -30.04
N PHE A 580 -19.52 32.93 -29.08
CA PHE A 580 -18.11 32.58 -29.21
C PHE A 580 -17.98 31.13 -29.64
N THR A 581 -17.23 30.88 -30.72
CA THR A 581 -17.03 29.51 -31.24
C THR A 581 -15.72 28.90 -30.77
N THR A 582 -14.76 29.72 -30.32
CA THR A 582 -13.50 29.27 -29.75
C THR A 582 -13.19 30.00 -28.44
N PHE A 583 -12.38 29.36 -27.59
CA PHE A 583 -11.97 29.97 -26.31
C PHE A 583 -11.05 31.17 -26.54
N GLU A 584 -10.22 31.13 -27.58
CA GLU A 584 -9.29 32.20 -27.96
C GLU A 584 -10.02 33.48 -28.37
N GLU A 585 -11.15 33.35 -29.08
CA GLU A 585 -12.01 34.50 -29.42
C GLU A 585 -12.55 35.17 -28.15
N LEU A 586 -13.04 34.35 -27.20
CA LEU A 586 -13.58 34.83 -25.94
C LEU A 586 -12.51 35.53 -25.09
N VAL A 587 -11.32 34.95 -25.01
CA VAL A 587 -10.18 35.53 -24.29
C VAL A 587 -9.80 36.88 -24.87
N SER A 588 -9.73 37.01 -26.20
CA SER A 588 -9.37 38.29 -26.84
C SER A 588 -10.35 39.41 -26.50
N ASP A 589 -11.66 39.13 -26.56
CA ASP A 589 -12.70 40.09 -26.19
C ASP A 589 -12.66 40.44 -24.70
N TYR A 590 -12.39 39.45 -23.84
CA TYR A 590 -12.32 39.66 -22.39
C TYR A 590 -11.11 40.53 -22.00
N GLU A 591 -9.94 40.30 -22.61
CA GLU A 591 -8.72 41.09 -22.38
C GLU A 591 -8.87 42.54 -22.85
N LYS A 592 -9.51 42.75 -24.01
CA LYS A 592 -9.79 44.09 -24.55
C LYS A 592 -10.85 44.85 -23.75
N GLY A 593 -11.65 44.16 -22.95
CA GLY A 593 -12.77 44.73 -22.22
C GLY A 593 -14.07 44.78 -23.02
N ASP A 594 -14.09 44.18 -24.21
CA ASP A 594 -15.28 44.04 -25.05
C ASP A 594 -16.29 43.06 -24.43
N LEU A 595 -15.84 42.15 -23.56
CA LEU A 595 -16.68 41.28 -22.74
C LEU A 595 -16.46 41.54 -21.25
N HIS A 596 -17.47 42.09 -20.57
CA HIS A 596 -17.40 42.42 -19.15
C HIS A 596 -17.80 41.23 -18.25
N PRO A 597 -17.19 41.04 -17.05
CA PRO A 597 -17.57 40.00 -16.10
C PRO A 597 -19.07 39.95 -15.74
N ALA A 598 -19.72 41.12 -15.75
CA ALA A 598 -21.15 41.24 -15.45
C ALA A 598 -22.06 40.58 -16.50
N ASP A 599 -21.59 40.45 -17.75
CA ASP A 599 -22.29 39.75 -18.83
C ASP A 599 -21.84 38.28 -18.92
N LEU A 600 -20.53 38.01 -18.68
CA LEU A 600 -19.96 36.66 -18.71
C LEU A 600 -20.54 35.75 -17.63
N LYS A 601 -20.65 36.22 -16.38
CA LYS A 601 -21.08 35.39 -15.24
C LYS A 601 -22.53 34.87 -15.37
N PRO A 602 -23.54 35.69 -15.73
CA PRO A 602 -24.88 35.18 -15.98
C PRO A 602 -24.93 34.15 -17.11
N ALA A 603 -24.22 34.38 -18.21
CA ALA A 603 -24.13 33.43 -19.33
C ALA A 603 -23.47 32.10 -18.91
N LEU A 604 -22.38 32.16 -18.14
CA LEU A 604 -21.72 30.99 -17.56
C LEU A 604 -22.68 30.22 -16.63
N SER A 605 -23.41 30.93 -15.77
CA SER A 605 -24.39 30.30 -14.86
C SER A 605 -25.47 29.57 -15.65
N LYS A 606 -26.02 30.19 -16.69
CA LYS A 606 -27.01 29.58 -17.59
C LYS A 606 -26.47 28.31 -18.26
N ALA A 607 -25.24 28.36 -18.76
CA ALA A 607 -24.59 27.19 -19.39
C ALA A 607 -24.40 26.04 -18.38
N LEU A 608 -23.84 26.32 -17.21
CA LEU A 608 -23.62 25.31 -16.16
C LEU A 608 -24.93 24.69 -15.68
N ASN A 609 -25.99 25.49 -15.50
CA ASN A 609 -27.30 24.99 -15.11
C ASN A 609 -27.90 24.04 -16.16
N ARG A 610 -27.71 24.32 -17.46
CA ARG A 610 -28.13 23.40 -18.53
C ARG A 610 -27.37 22.07 -18.48
N ILE A 611 -26.06 22.11 -18.19
CA ILE A 611 -25.23 20.91 -18.05
C ILE A 611 -25.68 20.05 -16.86
N LEU A 612 -26.01 20.68 -15.73
CA LEU A 612 -26.39 19.98 -14.50
C LEU A 612 -27.86 19.52 -14.48
N GLN A 613 -28.69 20.01 -15.40
CA GLN A 613 -30.13 19.72 -15.41
C GLN A 613 -30.46 18.21 -15.46
N PRO A 614 -29.81 17.39 -16.32
CA PRO A 614 -30.08 15.94 -16.34
C PRO A 614 -29.81 15.25 -15.00
N VAL A 615 -28.80 15.70 -14.27
CA VAL A 615 -28.46 15.16 -12.93
C VAL A 615 -29.54 15.54 -11.92
N ARG A 616 -30.01 16.80 -11.93
CA ARG A 616 -31.11 17.24 -11.06
C ARG A 616 -32.39 16.45 -11.34
N ASP A 617 -32.73 16.27 -12.61
CA ASP A 617 -33.91 15.53 -13.02
C ASP A 617 -33.83 14.06 -12.58
N HIS A 618 -32.66 13.42 -12.70
CA HIS A 618 -32.43 12.05 -12.21
C HIS A 618 -32.71 11.93 -10.70
N PHE A 619 -32.09 12.78 -9.88
CA PHE A 619 -32.28 12.75 -8.42
C PHE A 619 -33.66 13.22 -7.95
N LYS A 620 -34.43 13.88 -8.81
CA LYS A 620 -35.81 14.28 -8.54
C LYS A 620 -36.80 13.17 -8.88
N ASN A 621 -36.59 12.49 -10.00
CA ASN A 621 -37.55 11.56 -10.59
C ASN A 621 -37.31 10.10 -10.20
N ASP A 622 -36.07 9.70 -9.90
CA ASP A 622 -35.76 8.36 -9.40
C ASP A 622 -35.75 8.35 -7.87
N GLU A 623 -36.69 7.61 -7.26
CA GLU A 623 -36.84 7.56 -5.80
C GLU A 623 -35.65 6.90 -5.09
N ASN A 624 -34.94 5.96 -5.73
CA ASN A 624 -33.73 5.36 -5.16
C ASN A 624 -32.58 6.36 -5.15
N ALA A 625 -32.35 7.05 -6.26
CA ALA A 625 -31.33 8.10 -6.37
C ALA A 625 -31.61 9.22 -5.37
N LYS A 626 -32.86 9.68 -5.28
CA LYS A 626 -33.31 10.68 -4.30
C LYS A 626 -33.04 10.27 -2.86
N ALA A 627 -33.34 9.02 -2.50
CA ALA A 627 -33.06 8.47 -1.17
C ALA A 627 -31.55 8.40 -0.90
N LEU A 628 -30.74 8.00 -1.88
CA LEU A 628 -29.28 8.00 -1.78
C LEU A 628 -28.74 9.42 -1.53
N LEU A 629 -29.19 10.41 -2.29
CA LEU A 629 -28.77 11.79 -2.13
C LEU A 629 -29.10 12.32 -0.73
N LYS A 630 -30.33 12.05 -0.24
CA LYS A 630 -30.75 12.45 1.11
C LYS A 630 -29.83 11.86 2.18
N ARG A 631 -29.43 10.59 2.04
CA ARG A 631 -28.48 9.94 2.96
C ARG A 631 -27.11 10.60 2.90
N VAL A 632 -26.57 10.84 1.70
CA VAL A 632 -25.25 11.46 1.51
C VAL A 632 -25.21 12.88 2.08
N LYS A 633 -26.24 13.70 1.86
CA LYS A 633 -26.35 15.05 2.47
C LYS A 633 -26.43 15.01 4.00
N GLY A 634 -26.92 13.91 4.58
CA GLY A 634 -26.95 13.70 6.03
C GLY A 634 -25.64 13.26 6.65
N PHE A 635 -24.62 12.88 5.86
CA PHE A 635 -23.33 12.45 6.38
C PHE A 635 -22.42 13.65 6.68
N LYS A 636 -21.70 13.56 7.82
CA LYS A 636 -20.62 14.50 8.14
C LYS A 636 -19.38 14.15 7.32
N VAL A 637 -18.91 15.10 6.50
CA VAL A 637 -17.64 14.97 5.78
C VAL A 637 -16.49 15.06 6.79
N THR A 638 -15.60 14.08 6.77
CA THR A 638 -14.39 14.03 7.61
C THR A 638 -13.13 14.10 6.73
N LYS A 639 -12.04 14.64 7.29
CA LYS A 639 -10.77 14.79 6.59
C LYS A 639 -9.85 13.61 6.79
#